data_AF-A0A937UP49-F1
#
_entry.id   AF-A0A937UP49-F1
#
_cell.length_a   1.000
_cell.length_b   1.000
_cell.length_c   1.000
_cell.angle_alpha   90.00
_cell.angle_beta   90.00
_cell.angle_gamma   90.00
#
_symmetry.space_group_name_H-M   'P 1'
#
loop_
_entity.id
_entity.type
_entity.pdbx_description
1 polymer ?
#
loop_
_entity_poly.entity_id
_entity_poly.type
_entity_poly.pdbx_seq_one_letter_code
_entity_poly.pdbx_strand_id
1 'polypeptide(L)'
;MMAASVRGDVPYAVAKKPWPQNLGNHRAVVRVETKADAVWAHLPWRRRDRQPGKKHILVVDAATGKEIANVARASIRREAGDLVFQPATVPGDYFVYTLPTVTHGRSFVRTVYPAPKATADAAWVKKHELSRDELTKGAVWARLPAATVVRFEARSAFHRFDPMEVIATADETKQLLAKHADSSYLFFPESRRHPICMTDDLPLCWVQRGPATTFKGTAHRGEFYAFQIGVWAARAALADVRVVFGDLRGEAGTLPAAAFRCINTGGVDWMGQPFTKRVDVPKGRVQALWCGVQIPKGAAPGKVAGTVTIQAKGAPAGTVSLELDVSPKVLEDGGDGELWRHARLRWLDSTLAVDDEVAAPYTPLAVRGGTVGCLGRRVAFGPVGLPQSVESLFPHSVDRTDAPPTAVLSRPMTFVVEGAGGVESFAASKTRTLKKAPATLIRETTSESAACRLVCWTKMESDGYINCRLSLTATRDTDVKDIRLEVPFRPEVAEFMIGMGKTGGRRPATWAWKWNQAKHQDSLWLGTVNAGLQMKLKGPNYAWPLVNVHYHHKPLDVPDAWHNGGKGGCGMALAKDGAAESVVVTAYSGPRALKKGQTLRFDVGFLVTPVKPLDLAGHWKNRYWHAHTPPEQAVQRGANVINIHHGNAINPYINYPFHRSRELAAYVARGHAAGAKVKIYYTLRELSNHITEIWALRSLNHEVFADGPGGGYSWLVEHLGSGYVPAWHHWFSDGDVDAALVTTGVSRLHNYYIEGLAWL
;
A
#
# COMPACT_ATOMS: atom_id res chain seq x y z
N MET A 1 26.14 -6.60 44.17
CA MET A 1 25.53 -6.47 45.50
C MET A 1 24.13 -5.91 45.33
N MET A 2 23.16 -6.61 45.91
CA MET A 2 21.74 -6.26 45.86
C MET A 2 21.44 -5.06 46.76
N ALA A 3 20.58 -4.17 46.26
CA ALA A 3 19.64 -3.42 47.07
C ALA A 3 18.28 -3.48 46.35
N ALA A 4 17.26 -3.97 47.06
CA ALA A 4 15.93 -4.23 46.55
C ALA A 4 15.17 -2.92 46.27
N SER A 5 14.55 -2.84 45.09
CA SER A 5 13.39 -1.97 44.85
C SER A 5 12.32 -2.81 44.16
N VAL A 6 11.13 -2.86 44.75
CA VAL A 6 9.96 -3.60 44.27
C VAL A 6 9.36 -2.86 43.06
N ARG A 7 9.76 -3.26 41.85
CA ARG A 7 8.98 -3.21 40.58
C ARG A 7 9.52 -4.29 39.65
N GLY A 8 9.11 -5.54 39.87
CA GLY A 8 9.53 -6.66 39.03
C GLY A 8 8.72 -6.70 37.74
N ASP A 9 9.35 -6.40 36.60
CA ASP A 9 8.74 -6.62 35.29
C ASP A 9 8.50 -8.12 35.06
N VAL A 10 7.25 -8.50 34.75
CA VAL A 10 6.90 -9.89 34.42
C VAL A 10 7.52 -10.24 33.06
N PRO A 11 8.32 -11.32 32.95
CA PRO A 11 9.02 -11.64 31.72
C PRO A 11 8.08 -12.04 30.59
N TYR A 12 8.49 -11.78 29.35
CA TYR A 12 7.81 -12.22 28.13
C TYR A 12 8.59 -13.35 27.45
N ALA A 13 7.88 -14.32 26.90
CA ALA A 13 8.46 -15.43 26.15
C ALA A 13 7.62 -15.80 24.92
N VAL A 14 8.21 -16.58 24.02
CA VAL A 14 7.48 -17.28 22.97
C VAL A 14 7.20 -18.70 23.47
N ALA A 15 5.98 -19.19 23.25
CA ALA A 15 5.61 -20.55 23.63
C ALA A 15 6.50 -21.58 22.92
N LYS A 16 6.93 -22.62 23.65
CA LYS A 16 7.73 -23.72 23.07
C LYS A 16 6.96 -24.48 21.97
N LYS A 17 5.64 -24.57 22.12
CA LYS A 17 4.72 -25.15 21.13
C LYS A 17 3.52 -24.21 20.99
N PRO A 18 3.13 -23.84 19.77
CA PRO A 18 1.94 -23.02 19.55
C PRO A 18 0.69 -23.80 19.97
N TRP A 19 -0.22 -23.15 20.68
CA TRP A 19 -1.51 -23.72 21.08
C TRP A 19 -2.58 -23.50 20.00
N PRO A 20 -3.77 -24.15 20.12
CA PRO A 20 -4.87 -23.96 19.18
C PRO A 20 -5.31 -22.49 19.06
N GLN A 21 -5.43 -21.99 17.82
CA GLN A 21 -5.64 -20.55 17.57
C GLN A 21 -6.93 -19.98 18.19
N ASN A 22 -7.96 -20.80 18.41
CA ASN A 22 -9.20 -20.36 19.05
C ASN A 22 -8.98 -19.84 20.49
N LEU A 23 -7.89 -20.24 21.15
CA LEU A 23 -7.48 -19.70 22.45
C LEU A 23 -6.81 -18.32 22.33
N GLY A 24 -6.62 -17.80 21.12
CA GLY A 24 -5.99 -16.50 20.86
C GLY A 24 -4.49 -16.60 20.62
N ASN A 25 -3.82 -15.45 20.55
CA ASN A 25 -2.37 -15.38 20.29
C ASN A 25 -1.52 -15.07 21.54
N HIS A 26 -2.17 -14.82 22.68
CA HIS A 26 -1.49 -14.40 23.91
C HIS A 26 -2.07 -15.06 25.15
N ARG A 27 -1.19 -15.41 26.09
CA ARG A 27 -1.56 -15.89 27.43
C ARG A 27 -0.63 -15.38 28.52
N ALA A 28 -1.11 -15.38 29.76
CA ALA A 28 -0.26 -15.31 30.95
C ALA A 28 -0.14 -16.68 31.60
N VAL A 29 1.01 -16.97 32.20
CA VAL A 29 1.22 -18.15 33.04
C VAL A 29 1.15 -17.71 34.49
N VAL A 30 0.19 -18.25 35.23
CA VAL A 30 -0.12 -17.89 36.62
C VAL A 30 0.10 -19.10 37.50
N ARG A 31 0.87 -18.94 38.58
CA ARG A 31 1.20 -20.00 39.54
C ARG A 31 0.37 -19.86 40.80
N VAL A 32 -0.20 -20.99 41.23
CA VAL A 32 -0.90 -21.13 42.50
C VAL A 32 -0.11 -22.12 43.36
N GLU A 33 0.39 -21.67 44.51
CA GLU A 33 1.21 -22.50 45.41
C GLU A 33 0.38 -23.09 46.56
N THR A 34 -0.56 -22.31 47.09
CA THR A 34 -1.34 -22.68 48.27
C THR A 34 -2.77 -23.03 47.91
N LYS A 35 -3.28 -24.15 48.45
CA LYS A 35 -4.66 -24.59 48.22
C LYS A 35 -5.63 -23.58 48.82
N ALA A 36 -6.53 -23.06 47.99
CA ALA A 36 -7.59 -22.16 48.40
C ALA A 36 -8.83 -22.38 47.52
N ASP A 37 -10.01 -22.03 48.02
CA ASP A 37 -11.26 -22.14 47.27
C ASP A 37 -11.43 -21.03 46.21
N ALA A 38 -10.73 -19.91 46.38
CA ALA A 38 -10.62 -18.84 45.39
C ALA A 38 -9.24 -18.19 45.53
N VAL A 39 -8.60 -17.90 44.40
CA VAL A 39 -7.31 -17.20 44.34
C VAL A 39 -7.44 -15.97 43.45
N TRP A 40 -6.73 -14.90 43.80
CA TRP A 40 -6.67 -13.66 43.02
C TRP A 40 -5.36 -13.59 42.24
N ALA A 41 -5.46 -13.30 40.94
CA ALA A 41 -4.32 -12.99 40.09
C ALA A 41 -4.41 -11.55 39.58
N HIS A 42 -3.35 -10.77 39.82
CA HIS A 42 -3.15 -9.45 39.23
C HIS A 42 -2.24 -9.54 38.00
N LEU A 43 -2.78 -9.29 36.81
CA LEU A 43 -2.07 -9.37 35.54
C LEU A 43 -1.71 -7.97 35.02
N PRO A 44 -0.45 -7.50 35.15
CA PRO A 44 -0.01 -6.20 34.62
C PRO A 44 0.26 -6.26 33.10
N TRP A 45 -0.73 -6.72 32.33
CA TRP A 45 -0.58 -7.17 30.93
C TRP A 45 -0.35 -6.07 29.88
N ARG A 46 -0.61 -4.80 30.22
CA ARG A 46 -0.43 -3.62 29.37
C ARG A 46 -0.87 -3.81 27.91
N ARG A 47 -2.17 -4.04 27.73
CA ARG A 47 -2.82 -4.35 26.45
C ARG A 47 -3.01 -3.12 25.55
N ARG A 48 -2.68 -3.28 24.28
CA ARG A 48 -2.90 -2.28 23.23
C ARG A 48 -4.38 -2.09 22.88
N ASP A 49 -5.19 -3.15 22.89
CA ASP A 49 -6.60 -3.06 22.49
C ASP A 49 -7.43 -2.19 23.44
N ARG A 50 -8.34 -1.37 22.89
CA ARG A 50 -9.03 -0.31 23.65
C ARG A 50 -10.11 -0.80 24.61
N GLN A 51 -10.67 -1.99 24.39
CA GLN A 51 -11.84 -2.49 25.13
C GLN A 51 -11.60 -3.91 25.66
N PRO A 52 -10.56 -4.14 26.49
CA PRO A 52 -10.24 -5.47 27.00
C PRO A 52 -11.38 -6.08 27.83
N GLY A 53 -12.16 -5.23 28.52
CA GLY A 53 -13.34 -5.63 29.30
C GLY A 53 -14.48 -6.23 28.46
N LYS A 54 -14.52 -5.98 27.15
CA LYS A 54 -15.54 -6.54 26.25
C LYS A 54 -15.12 -7.86 25.59
N LYS A 55 -13.91 -8.34 25.88
CA LYS A 55 -13.39 -9.59 25.30
C LYS A 55 -13.35 -10.67 26.37
N HIS A 56 -13.72 -11.87 25.99
CA HIS A 56 -13.66 -13.03 26.86
C HIS A 56 -12.22 -13.34 27.29
N ILE A 57 -12.08 -14.00 28.43
CA ILE A 57 -10.82 -14.45 29.01
C ILE A 57 -11.05 -15.89 29.43
N LEU A 58 -10.13 -16.78 29.07
CA LEU A 58 -10.18 -18.19 29.44
C LEU A 58 -9.09 -18.47 30.47
N VAL A 59 -9.43 -19.20 31.52
CA VAL A 59 -8.46 -19.72 32.50
C VAL A 59 -8.44 -21.23 32.34
N VAL A 60 -7.26 -21.79 32.07
CA VAL A 60 -7.08 -23.21 31.80
C VAL A 60 -6.04 -23.77 32.76
N ASP A 61 -6.37 -24.88 33.41
CA ASP A 61 -5.43 -25.64 34.23
C ASP A 61 -4.32 -26.22 33.33
N ALA A 62 -3.06 -25.87 33.58
CA ALA A 62 -1.97 -26.24 32.68
C ALA A 62 -1.64 -27.74 32.70
N ALA A 63 -1.95 -28.44 33.80
CA ALA A 63 -1.67 -29.87 33.94
C ALA A 63 -2.72 -30.72 33.22
N THR A 64 -4.00 -30.32 33.31
CA THR A 64 -5.11 -31.10 32.77
C THR A 64 -5.62 -30.60 31.42
N GLY A 65 -5.30 -29.35 31.04
CA GLY A 65 -5.83 -28.70 29.84
C GLY A 65 -7.31 -28.32 29.94
N LYS A 66 -7.94 -28.48 31.11
CA LYS A 66 -9.36 -28.17 31.32
C LYS A 66 -9.57 -26.70 31.65
N GLU A 67 -10.62 -26.12 31.08
CA GLU A 67 -11.07 -24.77 31.42
C GLU A 67 -11.64 -24.72 32.84
N ILE A 68 -11.29 -23.67 33.58
CA ILE A 68 -11.82 -23.40 34.92
C ILE A 68 -13.18 -22.71 34.77
N ALA A 69 -14.23 -23.34 35.29
CA ALA A 69 -15.59 -22.79 35.23
C ALA A 69 -15.75 -21.55 36.13
N ASN A 70 -15.29 -21.64 37.37
CA ASN A 70 -15.40 -20.56 38.36
C ASN A 70 -14.30 -19.52 38.15
N VAL A 71 -14.61 -18.51 37.34
CA VAL A 71 -13.77 -17.34 37.07
C VAL A 71 -14.60 -16.06 37.19
N ALA A 72 -14.19 -15.15 38.06
CA ALA A 72 -14.71 -13.79 38.16
C ALA A 72 -13.72 -12.78 37.58
N ARG A 73 -14.24 -11.87 36.74
CA ARG A 73 -13.48 -10.79 36.09
C ARG A 73 -13.64 -9.51 36.92
N ALA A 74 -12.81 -9.37 37.96
CA ALA A 74 -12.95 -8.33 38.96
C ALA A 74 -12.73 -6.92 38.39
N SER A 75 -11.56 -6.65 37.79
CA SER A 75 -11.25 -5.38 37.14
C SER A 75 -10.48 -5.61 35.85
N ILE A 76 -11.05 -5.27 34.69
CA ILE A 76 -10.42 -5.52 33.39
C ILE A 76 -10.14 -4.20 32.68
N ARG A 77 -8.89 -3.73 32.74
CA ARG A 77 -8.42 -2.48 32.13
C ARG A 77 -7.31 -2.77 31.12
N ARG A 78 -6.87 -1.74 30.37
CA ARG A 78 -5.76 -1.89 29.42
C ARG A 78 -4.44 -2.17 30.16
N GLU A 79 -4.19 -1.44 31.24
CA GLU A 79 -2.92 -1.51 31.98
C GLU A 79 -2.78 -2.79 32.79
N ALA A 80 -3.88 -3.27 33.37
CA ALA A 80 -3.90 -4.50 34.16
C ALA A 80 -5.28 -5.19 34.16
N GLY A 81 -5.29 -6.47 34.54
CA GLY A 81 -6.48 -7.28 34.75
C GLY A 81 -6.43 -8.00 36.10
N ASP A 82 -7.47 -7.88 36.89
CA ASP A 82 -7.66 -8.61 38.15
C ASP A 82 -8.69 -9.73 37.94
N LEU A 83 -8.25 -10.97 38.15
CA LEU A 83 -9.06 -12.17 38.00
C LEU A 83 -9.11 -12.93 39.31
N VAL A 84 -10.28 -13.48 39.64
CA VAL A 84 -10.42 -14.44 40.73
C VAL A 84 -10.89 -15.76 40.14
N PHE A 85 -10.26 -16.87 40.50
CA PHE A 85 -10.67 -18.18 40.00
C PHE A 85 -10.53 -19.28 41.05
N GLN A 86 -11.29 -20.36 40.88
CA GLN A 86 -11.19 -21.55 41.74
C GLN A 86 -10.12 -22.51 41.18
N PRO A 87 -8.97 -22.68 41.85
CA PRO A 87 -7.91 -23.53 41.34
C PRO A 87 -8.25 -25.02 41.52
N ALA A 88 -8.11 -25.81 40.45
CA ALA A 88 -8.27 -27.27 40.48
C ALA A 88 -6.99 -28.02 40.91
N THR A 89 -5.87 -27.81 40.21
CA THR A 89 -4.55 -28.38 40.54
C THR A 89 -3.71 -27.45 41.43
N VAL A 90 -3.40 -27.86 42.67
CA VAL A 90 -2.55 -27.07 43.58
C VAL A 90 -1.49 -27.96 44.27
N PRO A 91 -0.20 -27.59 44.27
CA PRO A 91 0.39 -26.46 43.53
C PRO A 91 0.34 -26.70 42.01
N GLY A 92 0.17 -25.63 41.23
CA GLY A 92 0.02 -25.75 39.78
C GLY A 92 0.12 -24.43 39.01
N ASP A 93 0.40 -24.55 37.72
CA ASP A 93 0.37 -23.43 36.77
C ASP A 93 -0.99 -23.40 36.03
N TYR A 94 -1.42 -22.20 35.67
CA TYR A 94 -2.64 -21.90 34.94
C TYR A 94 -2.35 -20.98 33.77
N PHE A 95 -2.99 -21.24 32.63
CA PHE A 95 -2.92 -20.41 31.44
C PHE A 95 -4.12 -19.47 31.37
N VAL A 96 -3.86 -18.17 31.40
CA VAL A 96 -4.87 -17.12 31.23
C VAL A 96 -4.79 -16.56 29.82
N TYR A 97 -5.70 -16.94 28.94
CA TYR A 97 -5.77 -16.45 27.56
C TYR A 97 -6.58 -15.15 27.48
N THR A 98 -5.98 -14.08 26.92
CA THR A 98 -6.53 -12.71 27.03
C THR A 98 -7.28 -12.22 25.79
N LEU A 99 -7.11 -12.92 24.67
CA LEU A 99 -7.67 -12.59 23.35
C LEU A 99 -8.13 -13.85 22.60
N PRO A 100 -8.97 -14.73 23.18
CA PRO A 100 -9.54 -15.85 22.44
C PRO A 100 -10.32 -15.34 21.22
N THR A 101 -10.23 -16.08 20.11
CA THR A 101 -10.78 -15.66 18.82
C THR A 101 -11.63 -16.73 18.16
N VAL A 102 -12.60 -16.27 17.38
CA VAL A 102 -13.31 -17.07 16.38
C VAL A 102 -13.08 -16.41 15.03
N THR A 103 -12.54 -17.16 14.07
CA THR A 103 -12.28 -16.65 12.72
C THR A 103 -13.30 -17.24 11.75
N HIS A 104 -14.01 -16.38 11.03
CA HIS A 104 -14.99 -16.75 10.01
C HIS A 104 -14.44 -16.48 8.61
N GLY A 105 -14.95 -17.20 7.61
CA GLY A 105 -14.53 -17.06 6.21
C GLY A 105 -13.34 -17.96 5.87
N ARG A 106 -13.02 -18.04 4.57
CA ARG A 106 -11.90 -18.86 4.05
C ARG A 106 -10.80 -17.99 3.44
N SER A 107 -11.12 -17.30 2.35
CA SER A 107 -10.17 -16.46 1.60
C SER A 107 -10.23 -14.98 2.01
N PHE A 108 -11.35 -14.54 2.56
CA PHE A 108 -11.54 -13.20 3.13
C PHE A 108 -12.09 -13.39 4.55
N VAL A 109 -11.18 -13.38 5.51
CA VAL A 109 -11.51 -13.77 6.89
C VAL A 109 -11.97 -12.58 7.73
N ARG A 110 -12.77 -12.87 8.75
CA ARG A 110 -13.13 -11.92 9.80
C ARG A 110 -12.92 -12.56 11.16
N THR A 111 -11.99 -12.03 11.93
CA THR A 111 -11.78 -12.41 13.33
C THR A 111 -12.76 -11.67 14.25
N VAL A 112 -13.44 -12.44 15.09
CA VAL A 112 -14.35 -11.97 16.15
C VAL A 112 -13.76 -12.36 17.50
N TYR A 113 -13.79 -11.43 18.44
CA TYR A 113 -13.43 -11.67 19.84
C TYR A 113 -14.72 -11.85 20.64
N PRO A 114 -15.00 -13.06 21.18
CA PRO A 114 -16.24 -13.31 21.90
C PRO A 114 -16.43 -12.37 23.09
N ALA A 115 -17.69 -12.01 23.35
CA ALA A 115 -18.06 -11.29 24.56
C ALA A 115 -17.85 -12.17 25.81
N PRO A 116 -17.63 -11.57 27.00
CA PRO A 116 -17.42 -12.32 28.22
C PRO A 116 -18.66 -13.14 28.59
N LYS A 117 -18.45 -14.38 29.03
CA LYS A 117 -19.49 -15.27 29.56
C LYS A 117 -19.41 -15.35 31.08
N ALA A 118 -20.57 -15.45 31.74
CA ALA A 118 -20.66 -15.76 33.16
C ALA A 118 -20.68 -17.28 33.33
N THR A 119 -19.53 -17.87 33.64
CA THR A 119 -19.35 -19.32 33.81
C THR A 119 -19.32 -19.76 35.26
N ALA A 120 -19.11 -18.81 36.18
CA ALA A 120 -18.99 -19.08 37.60
C ALA A 120 -20.35 -19.39 38.24
N ASP A 121 -20.35 -20.40 39.13
CA ASP A 121 -21.48 -20.78 39.95
C ASP A 121 -21.92 -19.63 40.87
N ALA A 122 -23.22 -19.40 40.97
CA ALA A 122 -23.79 -18.28 41.71
C ALA A 122 -23.52 -18.36 43.22
N ALA A 123 -23.47 -19.57 43.80
CA ALA A 123 -23.15 -19.75 45.21
C ALA A 123 -21.66 -19.49 45.48
N TRP A 124 -20.76 -19.90 44.58
CA TRP A 124 -19.33 -19.57 44.67
C TRP A 124 -19.10 -18.05 44.56
N VAL A 125 -19.75 -17.38 43.61
CA VAL A 125 -19.68 -15.92 43.46
C VAL A 125 -20.14 -15.20 44.73
N LYS A 126 -21.28 -15.61 45.30
CA LYS A 126 -21.81 -15.03 46.54
C LYS A 126 -20.90 -15.28 47.74
N LYS A 127 -20.36 -16.49 47.87
CA LYS A 127 -19.48 -16.89 48.98
C LYS A 127 -18.23 -16.01 49.08
N HIS A 128 -17.69 -15.58 47.93
CA HIS A 128 -16.45 -14.80 47.86
C HIS A 128 -16.67 -13.31 47.62
N GLU A 129 -17.92 -12.83 47.69
CA GLU A 129 -18.30 -11.44 47.44
C GLU A 129 -17.85 -10.93 46.05
N LEU A 130 -18.07 -11.72 45.00
CA LEU A 130 -17.63 -11.46 43.63
C LEU A 130 -18.76 -11.01 42.69
N SER A 131 -19.94 -10.66 43.22
CA SER A 131 -21.04 -10.14 42.40
C SER A 131 -20.69 -8.78 41.80
N ARG A 132 -21.39 -8.39 40.73
CA ARG A 132 -21.14 -7.08 40.08
C ARG A 132 -21.23 -5.90 41.06
N ASP A 133 -22.19 -5.94 41.98
CA ASP A 133 -22.40 -4.88 42.97
C ASP A 133 -21.34 -4.89 44.07
N GLU A 134 -20.72 -6.03 44.36
CA GLU A 134 -19.62 -6.12 45.33
C GLU A 134 -18.31 -5.66 44.69
N LEU A 135 -18.08 -6.02 43.42
CA LEU A 135 -16.90 -5.59 42.67
C LEU A 135 -16.82 -4.07 42.47
N THR A 136 -17.94 -3.34 42.56
CA THR A 136 -17.98 -1.88 42.48
C THR A 136 -17.70 -1.19 43.82
N LYS A 137 -17.80 -1.90 44.96
CA LYS A 137 -17.60 -1.34 46.31
C LYS A 137 -16.13 -1.20 46.73
N GLY A 138 -15.20 -1.65 45.89
CA GLY A 138 -13.76 -1.59 46.14
C GLY A 138 -13.06 -2.90 45.78
N ALA A 139 -11.75 -2.99 46.04
CA ALA A 139 -10.93 -4.15 45.70
C ALA A 139 -11.10 -5.33 46.70
N VAL A 140 -12.35 -5.75 46.96
CA VAL A 140 -12.67 -6.82 47.92
C VAL A 140 -11.96 -8.15 47.61
N TRP A 141 -11.67 -8.40 46.34
CA TRP A 141 -10.92 -9.58 45.89
C TRP A 141 -9.44 -9.58 46.30
N ALA A 142 -8.85 -8.41 46.61
CA ALA A 142 -7.44 -8.31 46.96
C ALA A 142 -7.10 -8.94 48.32
N ARG A 143 -8.12 -9.30 49.13
CA ARG A 143 -7.97 -10.05 50.38
C ARG A 143 -7.81 -11.57 50.18
N LEU A 144 -8.11 -12.06 48.98
CA LEU A 144 -8.00 -13.49 48.65
C LEU A 144 -6.52 -13.90 48.50
N PRO A 145 -6.18 -15.19 48.72
CA PRO A 145 -4.84 -15.70 48.47
C PRO A 145 -4.36 -15.34 47.06
N ALA A 146 -3.17 -14.74 46.97
CA ALA A 146 -2.62 -14.24 45.73
C ALA A 146 -1.93 -15.37 44.93
N ALA A 147 -2.24 -15.44 43.64
CA ALA A 147 -1.51 -16.21 42.66
C ALA A 147 -0.45 -15.32 41.99
N THR A 148 0.67 -15.93 41.58
CA THR A 148 1.82 -15.19 41.01
C THR A 148 1.80 -15.26 39.49
N VAL A 149 1.85 -14.13 38.80
CA VAL A 149 2.07 -14.13 37.34
C VAL A 149 3.55 -14.39 37.06
N VAL A 150 3.85 -15.55 36.47
CA VAL A 150 5.21 -16.01 36.21
C VAL A 150 5.78 -15.39 34.94
N ARG A 151 4.97 -15.31 33.88
CA ARG A 151 5.37 -14.75 32.58
C ARG A 151 4.18 -14.51 31.65
N PHE A 152 4.37 -13.68 30.63
CA PHE A 152 3.50 -13.61 29.46
C PHE A 152 4.09 -14.42 28.31
N GLU A 153 3.23 -15.07 27.52
CA GLU A 153 3.63 -15.85 26.35
C GLU A 153 2.86 -15.42 25.11
N ALA A 154 3.58 -15.27 24.00
CA ALA A 154 3.02 -15.19 22.67
C ALA A 154 2.98 -16.58 22.01
N ARG A 155 1.97 -16.84 21.18
CA ARG A 155 1.79 -18.12 20.47
C ARG A 155 2.97 -18.45 19.57
N SER A 156 3.53 -17.43 18.90
CA SER A 156 4.77 -17.52 18.11
C SER A 156 5.52 -16.18 18.16
N ALA A 157 6.76 -16.16 17.66
CA ALA A 157 7.55 -14.93 17.56
C ALA A 157 6.86 -13.85 16.69
N PHE A 158 6.11 -14.27 15.66
CA PHE A 158 5.37 -13.37 14.78
C PHE A 158 4.23 -12.63 15.48
N HIS A 159 3.61 -13.25 16.48
CA HIS A 159 2.52 -12.67 17.29
C HIS A 159 3.04 -11.95 18.54
N ARG A 160 4.35 -11.73 18.69
CA ARG A 160 4.91 -11.19 19.93
C ARG A 160 4.65 -9.68 20.03
N PHE A 161 4.18 -9.20 21.19
CA PHE A 161 3.97 -7.76 21.44
C PHE A 161 5.20 -7.05 21.99
N ASP A 162 5.99 -7.70 22.85
CA ASP A 162 7.16 -7.05 23.45
C ASP A 162 8.34 -6.99 22.46
N PRO A 163 9.18 -5.93 22.52
CA PRO A 163 9.09 -4.81 23.46
C PRO A 163 8.22 -3.63 22.99
N MET A 164 7.83 -3.57 21.71
CA MET A 164 7.33 -2.34 21.07
C MET A 164 5.80 -2.15 21.10
N GLU A 165 5.03 -3.13 21.57
CA GLU A 165 3.56 -3.10 21.60
C GLU A 165 2.97 -3.36 22.99
N VAL A 166 3.80 -3.26 24.04
CA VAL A 166 3.40 -3.26 25.44
C VAL A 166 3.22 -1.81 25.88
N ILE A 167 2.02 -1.39 26.30
CA ILE A 167 1.76 0.03 26.57
C ILE A 167 2.37 0.52 27.89
N ALA A 168 2.85 1.75 27.91
CA ALA A 168 3.05 2.52 29.13
C ALA A 168 1.70 2.78 29.83
N THR A 169 1.71 2.86 31.16
CA THR A 169 0.51 3.30 31.89
C THR A 169 0.31 4.82 31.76
N ALA A 170 -0.90 5.28 32.08
CA ALA A 170 -1.21 6.70 32.19
C ALA A 170 -0.31 7.40 33.22
N ASP A 171 -0.04 6.75 34.35
CA ASP A 171 0.83 7.29 35.40
C ASP A 171 2.30 7.37 34.96
N GLU A 172 2.82 6.36 34.28
CA GLU A 172 4.18 6.39 33.72
C GLU A 172 4.31 7.48 32.66
N THR A 173 3.31 7.63 31.80
CA THR A 173 3.26 8.70 30.79
C THR A 173 3.21 10.07 31.45
N LYS A 174 2.40 10.23 32.51
CA LYS A 174 2.32 11.48 33.30
C LYS A 174 3.65 11.79 33.99
N GLN A 175 4.31 10.79 34.57
CA GLN A 175 5.64 10.93 35.18
C GLN A 175 6.69 11.33 34.14
N LEU A 176 6.66 10.73 32.96
CA LEU A 176 7.56 11.10 31.86
C LEU A 176 7.34 12.56 31.45
N LEU A 177 6.09 12.98 31.27
CA LEU A 177 5.76 14.37 30.98
C LEU A 177 6.22 15.31 32.09
N ALA A 178 6.05 14.94 33.36
CA ALA A 178 6.52 15.78 34.47
C ALA A 178 8.05 15.97 34.47
N LYS A 179 8.81 14.91 34.13
CA LYS A 179 10.28 14.96 34.03
C LYS A 179 10.80 15.81 32.86
N HIS A 180 9.98 16.02 31.83
CA HIS A 180 10.33 16.80 30.64
C HIS A 180 9.33 17.94 30.42
N ALA A 181 9.21 18.82 31.42
CA ALA A 181 8.26 19.92 31.43
C ALA A 181 8.45 20.89 30.25
N ASP A 182 9.70 21.21 29.92
CA ASP A 182 10.06 22.27 28.97
C ASP A 182 10.07 21.81 27.50
N SER A 183 9.88 20.52 27.25
CA SER A 183 9.87 19.95 25.89
C SER A 183 8.44 19.83 25.37
N SER A 184 8.16 20.42 24.20
CA SER A 184 6.87 20.30 23.53
C SER A 184 6.68 18.96 22.82
N TYR A 185 7.79 18.29 22.49
CA TYR A 185 7.86 16.96 21.90
C TYR A 185 9.17 16.25 22.31
N LEU A 186 9.19 14.92 22.22
CA LEU A 186 10.32 14.08 22.66
C LEU A 186 10.78 13.12 21.56
N PHE A 187 12.06 12.74 21.60
CA PHE A 187 12.67 11.81 20.65
C PHE A 187 12.97 10.44 21.26
N PHE A 188 12.74 9.42 20.46
CA PHE A 188 13.08 8.02 20.75
C PHE A 188 13.73 7.40 19.50
N PRO A 189 15.03 7.61 19.29
CA PRO A 189 15.77 6.93 18.24
C PRO A 189 15.74 5.42 18.46
N GLU A 190 15.48 4.64 17.41
CA GLU A 190 15.33 3.20 17.51
C GLU A 190 16.00 2.44 16.38
N SER A 191 16.52 1.26 16.72
CA SER A 191 17.09 0.34 15.74
C SER A 191 15.99 -0.20 14.84
N ARG A 192 16.32 -0.48 13.57
CA ARG A 192 15.47 -1.28 12.66
C ARG A 192 15.06 -2.64 13.23
N ARG A 193 15.76 -3.16 14.25
CA ARG A 193 15.40 -4.40 14.97
C ARG A 193 14.17 -4.26 15.88
N HIS A 194 13.79 -3.04 16.24
CA HIS A 194 12.62 -2.75 17.06
C HIS A 194 11.73 -1.72 16.35
N PRO A 195 11.06 -2.09 15.24
CA PRO A 195 10.17 -1.18 14.52
C PRO A 195 9.17 -0.49 15.46
N ILE A 196 8.94 0.80 15.25
CA ILE A 196 7.96 1.58 16.00
C ILE A 196 6.57 1.26 15.46
N CYS A 197 5.80 0.49 16.23
CA CYS A 197 4.51 -0.06 15.81
C CYS A 197 3.28 0.72 16.34
N MET A 198 3.45 1.44 17.45
CA MET A 198 2.35 2.15 18.13
C MET A 198 2.40 3.65 17.84
N THR A 199 1.26 4.21 17.41
CA THR A 199 1.13 5.65 17.12
C THR A 199 0.30 6.40 18.17
N ASP A 200 -0.43 5.67 19.01
CA ASP A 200 -1.38 6.24 19.98
C ASP A 200 -0.91 6.16 21.44
N ASP A 201 0.02 5.27 21.72
CA ASP A 201 0.50 4.95 23.07
C ASP A 201 2.04 4.85 23.00
N LEU A 202 2.71 5.15 24.11
CA LEU A 202 4.16 4.92 24.23
C LEU A 202 4.42 3.46 24.63
N PRO A 203 5.45 2.81 24.08
CA PRO A 203 5.85 1.49 24.55
C PRO A 203 6.50 1.58 25.94
N LEU A 204 6.29 0.54 26.75
CA LEU A 204 6.83 0.44 28.11
C LEU A 204 8.35 0.64 28.13
N CYS A 205 9.07 0.03 27.19
CA CYS A 205 10.53 0.13 27.12
C CYS A 205 11.01 1.58 26.95
N TRP A 206 10.23 2.45 26.31
CA TRP A 206 10.56 3.86 26.13
C TRP A 206 10.37 4.67 27.40
N VAL A 207 9.27 4.46 28.14
CA VAL A 207 9.06 5.18 29.41
C VAL A 207 10.02 4.73 30.50
N GLN A 208 10.51 3.48 30.43
CA GLN A 208 11.55 2.95 31.31
C GLN A 208 12.94 3.53 30.99
N ARG A 209 13.33 3.55 29.71
CA ARG A 209 14.62 4.07 29.25
C ARG A 209 14.69 5.60 29.28
N GLY A 210 13.55 6.27 29.07
CA GLY A 210 13.45 7.70 28.82
C GLY A 210 13.73 8.08 27.35
N PRO A 211 13.46 9.34 26.97
CA PRO A 211 13.83 9.89 25.68
C PRO A 211 15.34 9.89 25.53
N ALA A 212 15.80 9.77 24.29
CA ALA A 212 17.23 9.77 23.98
C ALA A 212 17.53 10.74 22.84
N THR A 213 18.67 11.41 22.96
CA THR A 213 19.18 12.35 21.95
C THR A 213 20.35 11.74 21.17
N THR A 214 20.60 10.43 21.29
CA THR A 214 21.68 9.73 20.59
C THR A 214 21.19 8.40 20.04
N PHE A 215 21.48 8.14 18.78
CA PHE A 215 21.36 6.83 18.14
C PHE A 215 22.75 6.25 17.89
N LYS A 216 22.92 4.95 18.18
CA LYS A 216 24.14 4.21 17.87
C LYS A 216 23.83 3.00 16.99
N GLY A 217 24.63 2.76 15.97
CA GLY A 217 24.46 1.65 15.04
C GLY A 217 25.78 1.09 14.51
N THR A 218 25.75 -0.16 14.04
CA THR A 218 26.87 -0.79 13.33
C THR A 218 26.44 -1.12 11.91
N ALA A 219 27.16 -0.61 10.92
CA ALA A 219 26.89 -0.82 9.51
C ALA A 219 28.05 -1.54 8.81
N HIS A 220 27.76 -2.24 7.72
CA HIS A 220 28.77 -2.80 6.83
C HIS A 220 29.03 -1.85 5.64
N ARG A 221 30.21 -1.96 5.03
CA ARG A 221 30.50 -1.25 3.78
C ARG A 221 29.58 -1.75 2.67
N GLY A 222 29.10 -0.84 1.84
CA GLY A 222 28.12 -1.15 0.80
C GLY A 222 26.68 -1.32 1.29
N GLU A 223 26.43 -1.40 2.60
CA GLU A 223 25.08 -1.58 3.16
C GLU A 223 24.21 -0.33 3.00
N PHE A 224 22.92 -0.52 2.72
CA PHE A 224 21.92 0.51 3.06
C PHE A 224 21.46 0.33 4.51
N TYR A 225 21.96 1.19 5.39
CA TYR A 225 21.69 1.12 6.81
C TYR A 225 20.42 1.89 7.17
N ALA A 226 19.37 1.17 7.58
CA ALA A 226 18.09 1.74 7.99
C ALA A 226 17.96 1.87 9.52
N PHE A 227 17.31 2.94 9.97
CA PHE A 227 17.01 3.22 11.38
C PHE A 227 15.78 4.12 11.52
N GLN A 228 15.37 4.41 12.75
CA GLN A 228 14.15 5.16 13.04
C GLN A 228 14.43 6.30 14.03
N ILE A 229 13.69 7.39 13.89
CA ILE A 229 13.53 8.38 14.95
C ILE A 229 12.04 8.47 15.29
N GLY A 230 11.66 8.00 16.48
CA GLY A 230 10.33 8.20 17.03
C GLY A 230 10.17 9.63 17.51
N VAL A 231 9.20 10.36 16.94
CA VAL A 231 8.83 11.71 17.37
C VAL A 231 7.49 11.64 18.09
N TRP A 232 7.47 11.95 19.37
CA TRP A 232 6.24 12.01 20.16
C TRP A 232 5.84 13.46 20.42
N ALA A 233 4.70 13.87 19.87
CA ALA A 233 4.13 15.21 20.00
C ALA A 233 3.51 15.43 21.39
N ALA A 234 4.35 15.45 22.43
CA ALA A 234 3.98 15.33 23.84
C ALA A 234 2.96 16.37 24.33
N ARG A 235 3.07 17.65 23.91
CA ARG A 235 2.22 18.74 24.42
C ARG A 235 1.47 19.52 23.35
N ALA A 236 2.02 19.59 22.15
CA ALA A 236 1.46 20.32 21.02
C ALA A 236 1.55 19.47 19.75
N ALA A 237 0.61 19.68 18.82
CA ALA A 237 0.72 19.09 17.49
C ALA A 237 1.92 19.68 16.75
N LEU A 238 2.62 18.86 15.97
CA LEU A 238 3.71 19.28 15.11
C LEU A 238 3.20 19.32 13.68
N ALA A 239 3.29 20.49 13.05
CA ALA A 239 2.93 20.66 11.65
C ALA A 239 4.19 20.68 10.79
N ASP A 240 4.09 20.08 9.60
CA ASP A 240 5.11 20.11 8.57
C ASP A 240 6.50 19.69 9.05
N VAL A 241 6.56 18.52 9.69
CA VAL A 241 7.82 17.93 10.19
C VAL A 241 8.79 17.70 9.02
N ARG A 242 10.04 18.08 9.24
CA ARG A 242 11.17 17.92 8.31
C ARG A 242 12.36 17.29 9.02
N VAL A 243 13.12 16.50 8.28
CA VAL A 243 14.37 15.87 8.74
C VAL A 243 15.52 16.45 7.92
N VAL A 244 16.49 17.04 8.61
CA VAL A 244 17.69 17.64 8.00
C VAL A 244 18.91 16.93 8.55
N PHE A 245 19.69 16.32 7.67
CA PHE A 245 20.91 15.60 8.04
C PHE A 245 22.12 16.53 7.94
N GLY A 246 23.04 16.42 8.91
CA GLY A 246 24.41 16.90 8.77
C GLY A 246 25.35 15.78 8.30
N ASP A 247 26.56 16.13 7.88
CA ASP A 247 27.57 15.12 7.58
C ASP A 247 27.98 14.38 8.85
N LEU A 248 28.24 13.08 8.72
CA LEU A 248 28.86 12.28 9.76
C LEU A 248 30.37 12.23 9.50
N ARG A 249 31.17 12.65 10.48
CA ARG A 249 32.63 12.74 10.38
C ARG A 249 33.28 11.85 11.43
N GLY A 250 34.45 11.31 11.11
CA GLY A 250 35.28 10.58 12.06
C GLY A 250 36.58 10.10 11.41
N GLU A 251 37.31 9.25 12.13
CA GLU A 251 38.59 8.68 11.65
C GLU A 251 38.41 7.85 10.36
N ALA A 252 37.23 7.27 10.18
CA ALA A 252 36.83 6.51 8.99
C ALA A 252 36.48 7.38 7.75
N GLY A 253 36.60 8.71 7.86
CA GLY A 253 36.26 9.67 6.81
C GLY A 253 34.91 10.35 7.04
N THR A 254 34.27 10.78 5.96
CA THR A 254 33.01 11.54 6.00
C THR A 254 31.91 10.83 5.22
N LEU A 255 30.74 10.66 5.84
CA LEU A 255 29.50 10.34 5.15
C LEU A 255 28.73 11.65 4.94
N PRO A 256 28.54 12.11 3.69
CA PRO A 256 27.91 13.39 3.42
C PRO A 256 26.42 13.34 3.76
N ALA A 257 25.85 14.47 4.18
CA ALA A 257 24.42 14.64 4.47
C ALA A 257 23.52 14.17 3.32
N ALA A 258 23.95 14.39 2.07
CA ALA A 258 23.23 13.99 0.87
C ALA A 258 23.10 12.46 0.68
N ALA A 259 23.89 11.65 1.39
CA ALA A 259 23.76 10.19 1.37
C ALA A 259 22.60 9.69 2.26
N PHE A 260 22.08 10.55 3.15
CA PHE A 260 20.99 10.24 4.06
C PHE A 260 19.65 10.63 3.44
N ARG A 261 18.62 9.86 3.80
CA ARG A 261 17.24 10.16 3.42
C ARG A 261 16.27 9.79 4.53
N CYS A 262 15.12 10.44 4.56
CA CYS A 262 13.96 10.03 5.35
C CYS A 262 12.78 9.77 4.42
N ILE A 263 12.31 8.52 4.36
CA ILE A 263 11.27 8.10 3.42
C ILE A 263 9.90 8.74 3.74
N ASN A 264 9.71 9.22 4.97
CA ASN A 264 8.46 9.84 5.41
C ASN A 264 8.30 11.28 4.90
N THR A 265 9.40 12.03 4.74
CA THR A 265 9.37 13.46 4.40
C THR A 265 9.61 13.76 2.92
N GLY A 266 9.93 12.76 2.12
CA GLY A 266 10.13 12.91 0.69
C GLY A 266 10.69 11.64 0.05
N GLY A 267 11.12 11.78 -1.20
CA GLY A 267 11.73 10.70 -1.98
C GLY A 267 11.54 10.90 -3.47
N VAL A 268 11.56 9.81 -4.21
CA VAL A 268 11.33 9.78 -5.66
C VAL A 268 10.08 8.96 -5.94
N ASP A 269 9.11 9.52 -6.66
CA ASP A 269 7.86 8.82 -6.97
C ASP A 269 8.04 7.72 -8.04
N TRP A 270 6.95 7.03 -8.38
CA TRP A 270 6.94 5.95 -9.36
C TRP A 270 7.19 6.41 -10.81
N MET A 271 7.21 7.72 -11.06
CA MET A 271 7.54 8.35 -12.35
C MET A 271 8.96 8.91 -12.36
N GLY A 272 9.77 8.62 -11.34
CA GLY A 272 11.12 9.14 -11.19
C GLY A 272 11.17 10.62 -10.79
N GLN A 273 10.06 11.22 -10.34
CA GLN A 273 10.03 12.63 -9.94
C GLN A 273 10.33 12.79 -8.46
N PRO A 274 11.27 13.67 -8.07
CA PRO A 274 11.51 13.98 -6.67
C PRO A 274 10.32 14.71 -6.07
N PHE A 275 10.00 14.41 -4.81
CA PHE A 275 8.94 15.10 -4.08
C PHE A 275 9.28 15.28 -2.61
N THR A 276 8.59 16.25 -2.01
CA THR A 276 8.55 16.44 -0.55
C THR A 276 7.16 16.12 -0.04
N LYS A 277 7.08 15.52 1.14
CA LYS A 277 5.82 15.15 1.78
C LYS A 277 5.64 15.92 3.07
N ARG A 278 4.47 16.55 3.22
CA ARG A 278 4.06 17.15 4.48
C ARG A 278 3.73 16.04 5.47
N VAL A 279 4.39 16.07 6.62
CA VAL A 279 4.17 15.15 7.75
C VAL A 279 3.67 15.96 8.94
N ASP A 280 2.45 15.69 9.38
CA ASP A 280 1.87 16.32 10.57
C ASP A 280 1.73 15.26 11.68
N VAL A 281 2.09 15.60 12.92
CA VAL A 281 2.00 14.72 14.09
C VAL A 281 1.02 15.33 15.08
N PRO A 282 -0.20 14.79 15.21
CA PRO A 282 -1.17 15.33 16.16
C PRO A 282 -0.67 15.21 17.61
N LYS A 283 -1.16 16.09 18.49
CA LYS A 283 -0.82 16.06 19.92
C LYS A 283 -1.08 14.67 20.51
N GLY A 284 -0.11 14.19 21.30
CA GLY A 284 -0.13 12.89 21.96
C GLY A 284 0.24 11.70 21.05
N ARG A 285 0.44 11.92 19.74
CA ARG A 285 0.76 10.86 18.77
C ARG A 285 2.25 10.67 18.59
N VAL A 286 2.62 9.46 18.19
CA VAL A 286 3.97 9.08 17.77
C VAL A 286 4.02 8.99 16.24
N GLN A 287 5.03 9.61 15.64
CA GLN A 287 5.42 9.38 14.25
C GLN A 287 6.77 8.68 14.21
N ALA A 288 6.83 7.53 13.53
CA ALA A 288 8.09 6.89 13.19
C ALA A 288 8.67 7.55 11.93
N LEU A 289 9.84 8.17 12.04
CA LEU A 289 10.60 8.70 10.90
C LEU A 289 11.66 7.67 10.51
N TRP A 290 11.39 6.90 9.45
CA TRP A 290 12.32 5.93 8.89
C TRP A 290 13.37 6.64 8.06
N CYS A 291 14.61 6.47 8.47
CA CYS A 291 15.79 7.09 7.87
C CYS A 291 16.73 6.00 7.38
N GLY A 292 17.57 6.35 6.40
CA GLY A 292 18.63 5.44 5.98
C GLY A 292 19.76 6.14 5.26
N VAL A 293 20.89 5.45 5.19
CA VAL A 293 22.11 5.91 4.54
C VAL A 293 22.73 4.78 3.74
N GLN A 294 23.15 5.08 2.51
CA GLN A 294 23.95 4.18 1.72
C GLN A 294 25.41 4.31 2.16
N ILE A 295 25.96 3.28 2.81
CA ILE A 295 27.37 3.24 3.16
C ILE A 295 28.18 2.95 1.89
N PRO A 296 29.15 3.80 1.51
CA PRO A 296 30.01 3.53 0.35
C PRO A 296 30.76 2.20 0.51
N LYS A 297 30.90 1.42 -0.57
CA LYS A 297 31.71 0.18 -0.56
C LYS A 297 33.17 0.45 -0.19
N GLY A 298 33.70 1.60 -0.63
CA GLY A 298 35.07 2.04 -0.35
C GLY A 298 35.27 2.82 0.96
N ALA A 299 34.26 2.94 1.82
CA ALA A 299 34.42 3.62 3.10
C ALA A 299 35.51 2.95 3.96
N ALA A 300 36.28 3.72 4.74
CA ALA A 300 37.19 3.13 5.70
C ALA A 300 36.40 2.57 6.90
N PRO A 301 36.85 1.48 7.54
CA PRO A 301 36.25 1.01 8.79
C PRO A 301 36.51 1.99 9.93
N GLY A 302 35.58 2.07 10.88
CA GLY A 302 35.68 2.90 12.09
C GLY A 302 34.44 3.75 12.35
N LYS A 303 34.52 4.59 13.38
CA LYS A 303 33.40 5.39 13.85
C LYS A 303 33.26 6.70 13.08
N VAL A 304 32.02 7.04 12.76
CA VAL A 304 31.62 8.36 12.24
C VAL A 304 30.44 8.88 13.05
N ALA A 305 30.43 10.18 13.33
CA ALA A 305 29.40 10.81 14.15
C ALA A 305 28.97 12.17 13.58
N GLY A 306 27.71 12.52 13.83
CA GLY A 306 27.09 13.74 13.32
C GLY A 306 25.72 13.95 13.95
N THR A 307 24.90 14.78 13.33
CA THR A 307 23.60 15.16 13.88
C THR A 307 22.51 15.12 12.84
N VAL A 308 21.32 14.72 13.26
CA VAL A 308 20.06 14.84 12.53
C VAL A 308 19.19 15.86 13.24
N THR A 309 18.70 16.85 12.52
CA THR A 309 17.83 17.91 13.05
C THR A 309 16.41 17.67 12.57
N ILE A 310 15.47 17.65 13.52
CA ILE A 310 14.05 17.55 13.27
C ILE A 310 13.45 18.94 13.44
N GLN A 311 12.82 19.45 12.39
CA GLN A 311 12.18 20.76 12.36
C GLN A 311 10.67 20.56 12.25
N ALA A 312 9.90 21.46 12.85
CA ALA A 312 8.46 21.54 12.67
C ALA A 312 8.05 23.02 12.62
N LYS A 313 7.03 23.33 11.81
CA LYS A 313 6.57 24.71 11.63
C LYS A 313 6.09 25.30 12.97
N GLY A 314 6.75 26.38 13.40
CA GLY A 314 6.38 27.10 14.62
C GLY A 314 6.81 26.42 15.93
N ALA A 315 7.66 25.38 15.87
CA ALA A 315 8.26 24.75 17.04
C ALA A 315 9.79 24.88 17.00
N PRO A 316 10.48 24.96 18.15
CA PRO A 316 11.94 24.91 18.20
C PRO A 316 12.45 23.62 17.54
N ALA A 317 13.56 23.68 16.81
CA ALA A 317 14.19 22.51 16.22
C ALA A 317 14.81 21.62 17.31
N GLY A 318 14.74 20.31 17.13
CA GLY A 318 15.36 19.33 18.02
C GLY A 318 16.42 18.51 17.30
N THR A 319 17.43 18.03 18.03
CA THR A 319 18.58 17.35 17.45
C THR A 319 18.78 15.97 18.06
N VAL A 320 19.13 15.01 17.21
CA VAL A 320 19.55 13.65 17.58
C VAL A 320 20.98 13.45 17.06
N SER A 321 21.92 13.13 17.94
CA SER A 321 23.26 12.68 17.58
C SER A 321 23.20 11.29 16.94
N LEU A 322 23.88 11.12 15.83
CA LEU A 322 23.96 9.87 15.09
C LEU A 322 25.40 9.36 15.12
N GLU A 323 25.62 8.18 15.69
CA GLU A 323 26.92 7.51 15.75
C GLU A 323 26.84 6.18 15.01
N LEU A 324 27.68 5.99 13.99
CA LEU A 324 27.76 4.74 13.23
C LEU A 324 29.17 4.17 13.31
N ASP A 325 29.26 2.88 13.60
CA ASP A 325 30.48 2.09 13.50
C ASP A 325 30.49 1.32 12.17
N VAL A 326 31.34 1.74 11.24
CA VAL A 326 31.50 1.10 9.93
C VAL A 326 32.48 -0.06 10.06
N SER A 327 31.96 -1.28 9.95
CA SER A 327 32.78 -2.50 10.02
C SER A 327 33.53 -2.78 8.70
N PRO A 328 34.59 -3.61 8.73
CA PRO A 328 35.36 -3.93 7.52
C PRO A 328 34.64 -4.86 6.53
N LYS A 329 33.55 -5.51 6.93
CA LYS A 329 32.77 -6.39 6.04
C LYS A 329 32.11 -5.57 4.92
N VAL A 330 32.12 -6.10 3.70
CA VAL A 330 31.42 -5.54 2.54
C VAL A 330 30.18 -6.37 2.24
N LEU A 331 29.06 -5.69 1.94
CA LEU A 331 27.85 -6.29 1.40
C LEU A 331 27.69 -5.86 -0.07
N GLU A 332 27.69 -6.82 -0.97
CA GLU A 332 27.65 -6.55 -2.42
C GLU A 332 26.27 -6.11 -2.92
N ASP A 333 25.22 -6.66 -2.32
CA ASP A 333 23.80 -6.44 -2.64
C ASP A 333 23.16 -5.34 -1.78
N GLY A 334 23.98 -4.56 -1.07
CA GLY A 334 23.52 -3.54 -0.13
C GLY A 334 22.79 -4.06 1.11
N GLY A 335 22.78 -5.38 1.34
CA GLY A 335 22.08 -6.04 2.44
C GLY A 335 20.67 -6.50 2.11
N ASP A 336 20.27 -6.50 0.84
CA ASP A 336 18.92 -6.95 0.42
C ASP A 336 18.67 -8.42 0.74
N GLY A 337 19.66 -9.30 0.63
CA GLY A 337 19.51 -10.71 0.97
C GLY A 337 19.17 -11.00 2.43
N GLU A 338 19.39 -10.03 3.34
CA GLU A 338 19.12 -10.18 4.77
C GLU A 338 17.92 -9.31 5.18
N LEU A 339 16.71 -9.88 5.11
CA LEU A 339 15.44 -9.15 5.31
C LEU A 339 15.43 -8.25 6.57
N TRP A 340 15.97 -8.74 7.69
CA TRP A 340 16.03 -8.03 8.96
C TRP A 340 16.78 -6.67 8.90
N ARG A 341 17.55 -6.43 7.84
CA ARG A 341 18.27 -5.17 7.62
C ARG A 341 17.39 -4.03 7.10
N HIS A 342 16.19 -4.33 6.59
CA HIS A 342 15.33 -3.34 5.94
C HIS A 342 16.04 -2.56 4.81
N ALA A 343 17.05 -3.18 4.19
CA ALA A 343 17.89 -2.52 3.18
C ALA A 343 17.09 -2.12 1.93
N ARG A 344 16.00 -2.85 1.65
CA ARG A 344 15.07 -2.63 0.54
C ARG A 344 14.21 -1.37 0.68
N LEU A 345 14.21 -0.71 1.84
CA LEU A 345 13.55 0.60 1.96
C LEU A 345 14.12 1.62 0.96
N ARG A 346 15.38 1.46 0.52
CA ARG A 346 15.96 2.29 -0.53
C ARG A 346 15.31 2.10 -1.89
N TRP A 347 14.71 0.93 -2.15
CA TRP A 347 14.06 0.60 -3.41
C TRP A 347 12.79 1.44 -3.64
N LEU A 348 12.17 1.97 -2.58
CA LEU A 348 11.03 2.89 -2.70
C LEU A 348 11.36 4.14 -3.53
N ASP A 349 12.61 4.61 -3.47
CA ASP A 349 13.08 5.77 -4.23
C ASP A 349 13.88 5.38 -5.48
N SER A 350 13.79 4.12 -5.92
CA SER A 350 14.51 3.68 -7.13
C SER A 350 13.96 4.35 -8.38
N THR A 351 14.84 4.56 -9.35
CA THR A 351 14.52 5.02 -10.71
C THR A 351 14.81 3.93 -11.74
N LEU A 352 15.00 2.68 -11.31
CA LEU A 352 15.26 1.55 -12.18
C LEU A 352 14.12 1.41 -13.22
N ALA A 353 14.50 1.32 -14.50
CA ALA A 353 13.60 1.27 -15.65
C ALA A 353 12.67 2.49 -15.81
N VAL A 354 13.01 3.63 -15.21
CA VAL A 354 12.39 4.93 -15.50
C VAL A 354 13.22 5.63 -16.58
N ASP A 355 12.97 5.26 -17.83
CA ASP A 355 13.67 5.78 -18.99
C ASP A 355 12.70 5.96 -20.18
N ASP A 356 13.23 6.39 -21.33
CA ASP A 356 12.47 6.49 -22.58
C ASP A 356 12.95 5.46 -23.61
N GLU A 357 13.47 4.32 -23.15
CA GLU A 357 13.85 3.20 -23.98
C GLU A 357 12.62 2.39 -24.41
N VAL A 358 12.74 1.71 -25.55
CA VAL A 358 11.63 0.97 -26.14
C VAL A 358 11.65 -0.45 -25.63
N ALA A 359 10.60 -0.84 -24.90
CA ALA A 359 10.40 -2.23 -24.49
C ALA A 359 10.04 -3.10 -25.71
N ALA A 360 10.73 -4.25 -25.86
CA ALA A 360 10.36 -5.22 -26.88
C ALA A 360 8.91 -5.74 -26.66
N PRO A 361 8.12 -5.98 -27.73
CA PRO A 361 8.48 -5.91 -29.15
C PRO A 361 8.16 -4.56 -29.81
N TYR A 362 7.94 -3.49 -29.04
CA TYR A 362 7.60 -2.19 -29.61
C TYR A 362 8.78 -1.60 -30.41
N THR A 363 8.48 -0.64 -31.27
CA THR A 363 9.47 0.07 -32.08
C THR A 363 9.55 1.54 -31.66
N PRO A 364 10.69 2.21 -31.87
CA PRO A 364 10.81 3.64 -31.64
C PRO A 364 9.76 4.44 -32.42
N LEU A 365 9.31 5.55 -31.83
CA LEU A 365 8.41 6.48 -32.47
C LEU A 365 9.08 7.14 -33.69
N ALA A 366 8.46 6.97 -34.86
CA ALA A 366 8.91 7.57 -36.10
C ALA A 366 8.10 8.83 -36.42
N VAL A 367 8.70 10.01 -36.22
CA VAL A 367 8.04 11.30 -36.51
C VAL A 367 8.42 11.76 -37.93
N ARG A 368 7.43 11.83 -38.83
CA ARG A 368 7.59 12.33 -40.21
C ARG A 368 6.52 13.38 -40.50
N GLY A 369 6.91 14.65 -40.61
CA GLY A 369 5.97 15.76 -40.70
C GLY A 369 5.08 15.84 -39.46
N GLY A 370 3.76 15.94 -39.66
CA GLY A 370 2.75 15.93 -38.58
C GLY A 370 2.35 14.54 -38.07
N THR A 371 2.91 13.47 -38.66
CA THR A 371 2.52 12.08 -38.38
C THR A 371 3.55 11.37 -37.51
N VAL A 372 3.06 10.65 -36.50
CA VAL A 372 3.82 9.82 -35.59
C VAL A 372 3.49 8.36 -35.85
N GLY A 373 4.48 7.58 -36.27
CA GLY A 373 4.37 6.14 -36.41
C GLY A 373 4.84 5.43 -35.14
N CYS A 374 4.13 4.39 -34.74
CA CYS A 374 4.59 3.37 -33.80
C CYS A 374 4.33 1.98 -34.41
N LEU A 375 4.68 0.89 -33.72
CA LEU A 375 4.57 -0.48 -34.24
C LEU A 375 3.19 -0.75 -34.89
N GLY A 376 3.10 -0.81 -36.21
CA GLY A 376 1.85 -1.07 -36.95
C GLY A 376 0.75 0.00 -36.88
N ARG A 377 1.02 1.22 -36.41
CA ARG A 377 0.03 2.31 -36.38
C ARG A 377 0.63 3.66 -36.77
N ARG A 378 -0.21 4.56 -37.26
CA ARG A 378 0.17 5.96 -37.51
C ARG A 378 -0.90 6.91 -36.98
N VAL A 379 -0.44 8.02 -36.42
CA VAL A 379 -1.31 9.06 -35.86
C VAL A 379 -0.82 10.42 -36.33
N ALA A 380 -1.65 11.17 -37.04
CA ALA A 380 -1.38 12.58 -37.31
C ALA A 380 -2.10 13.44 -36.28
N PHE A 381 -1.44 14.49 -35.79
CA PHE A 381 -2.03 15.44 -34.85
C PHE A 381 -2.45 16.73 -35.56
N GLY A 382 -3.68 17.16 -35.30
CA GLY A 382 -4.28 18.34 -35.92
C GLY A 382 -3.95 19.65 -35.20
N PRO A 383 -4.53 20.77 -35.64
CA PRO A 383 -4.20 22.10 -35.13
C PRO A 383 -4.61 22.31 -33.67
N VAL A 384 -5.48 21.50 -33.06
CA VAL A 384 -5.79 21.60 -31.61
C VAL A 384 -5.01 20.61 -30.75
N GLY A 385 -4.00 19.92 -31.33
CA GLY A 385 -3.16 18.94 -30.62
C GLY A 385 -3.81 17.57 -30.43
N LEU A 386 -5.07 17.39 -30.86
CA LEU A 386 -5.79 16.11 -30.87
C LEU A 386 -5.50 15.30 -32.15
N PRO A 387 -5.69 13.97 -32.15
CA PRO A 387 -5.58 13.16 -33.35
C PRO A 387 -6.48 13.65 -34.50
N GLN A 388 -5.86 13.95 -35.64
CA GLN A 388 -6.52 14.29 -36.89
C GLN A 388 -6.79 13.04 -37.74
N SER A 389 -5.89 12.08 -37.71
CA SER A 389 -6.06 10.76 -38.32
C SER A 389 -5.43 9.70 -37.43
N VAL A 390 -6.00 8.50 -37.47
CA VAL A 390 -5.48 7.30 -36.81
C VAL A 390 -5.60 6.17 -37.81
N GLU A 391 -4.50 5.48 -38.07
CA GLU A 391 -4.41 4.38 -39.02
C GLU A 391 -3.83 3.14 -38.34
N SER A 392 -4.43 1.99 -38.65
CA SER A 392 -3.88 0.68 -38.33
C SER A 392 -3.26 0.05 -39.57
N LEU A 393 -2.11 -0.61 -39.41
CA LEU A 393 -1.43 -1.41 -40.42
C LEU A 393 -1.46 -2.90 -40.08
N PHE A 394 -2.38 -3.32 -39.21
CA PHE A 394 -2.59 -4.72 -38.91
C PHE A 394 -3.56 -5.34 -39.93
N PRO A 395 -3.25 -6.52 -40.49
CA PRO A 395 -4.25 -7.29 -41.23
C PRO A 395 -5.30 -7.84 -40.26
N HIS A 396 -6.41 -8.38 -40.79
CA HIS A 396 -7.46 -9.01 -39.99
C HIS A 396 -6.92 -10.13 -39.06
N SER A 397 -5.85 -10.82 -39.45
CA SER A 397 -5.15 -11.84 -38.65
C SER A 397 -4.33 -11.28 -37.48
N VAL A 398 -3.99 -9.98 -37.49
CA VAL A 398 -3.18 -9.29 -36.47
C VAL A 398 -1.80 -9.93 -36.24
N ASP A 399 -1.25 -10.65 -37.22
CA ASP A 399 0.02 -11.39 -37.13
C ASP A 399 1.24 -10.62 -37.66
N ARG A 400 1.02 -9.47 -38.30
CA ARG A 400 2.07 -8.55 -38.82
C ARG A 400 1.60 -7.10 -38.81
N THR A 401 2.45 -6.16 -39.22
CA THR A 401 2.26 -4.70 -39.03
C THR A 401 2.45 -3.86 -40.29
N ASP A 402 2.43 -4.48 -41.46
CA ASP A 402 2.72 -3.92 -42.78
C ASP A 402 1.54 -4.04 -43.76
N ALA A 403 0.32 -4.30 -43.25
CA ALA A 403 -0.87 -4.34 -44.08
C ALA A 403 -1.25 -2.95 -44.62
N PRO A 404 -2.05 -2.88 -45.70
CA PRO A 404 -2.61 -1.62 -46.18
C PRO A 404 -3.30 -0.83 -45.05
N PRO A 405 -3.15 0.50 -45.00
CA PRO A 405 -3.65 1.29 -43.88
C PRO A 405 -5.17 1.25 -43.79
N THR A 406 -5.68 0.92 -42.61
CA THR A 406 -7.10 1.04 -42.26
C THR A 406 -7.29 2.28 -41.41
N ALA A 407 -7.97 3.30 -41.96
CA ALA A 407 -8.31 4.50 -41.21
C ALA A 407 -9.36 4.19 -40.14
N VAL A 408 -9.10 4.56 -38.90
CA VAL A 408 -10.04 4.39 -37.77
C VAL A 408 -11.02 5.55 -37.71
N LEU A 409 -10.52 6.77 -37.92
CA LEU A 409 -11.31 7.98 -37.91
C LEU A 409 -11.85 8.31 -39.31
N SER A 410 -13.09 8.78 -39.38
CA SER A 410 -13.68 9.29 -40.63
C SER A 410 -13.32 10.76 -40.90
N ARG A 411 -13.06 11.53 -39.85
CA ARG A 411 -12.61 12.93 -39.88
C ARG A 411 -11.78 13.25 -38.62
N PRO A 412 -11.16 14.45 -38.51
CA PRO A 412 -10.40 14.83 -37.32
C PRO A 412 -11.25 14.80 -36.04
N MET A 413 -10.63 14.40 -34.90
CA MET A 413 -11.27 14.58 -33.60
C MET A 413 -11.45 16.08 -33.31
N THR A 414 -12.59 16.45 -32.74
CA THR A 414 -12.94 17.85 -32.49
C THR A 414 -13.24 18.08 -31.01
N PHE A 415 -12.62 19.11 -30.44
CA PHE A 415 -12.99 19.64 -29.12
C PHE A 415 -13.85 20.88 -29.34
N VAL A 416 -15.14 20.73 -29.08
CA VAL A 416 -16.17 21.72 -29.40
C VAL A 416 -16.52 22.51 -28.14
N VAL A 417 -16.52 23.83 -28.26
CA VAL A 417 -17.07 24.75 -27.27
C VAL A 417 -18.23 25.46 -27.94
N GLU A 418 -19.45 25.19 -27.48
CA GLU A 418 -20.67 25.75 -28.06
C GLU A 418 -21.24 26.81 -27.14
N GLY A 419 -21.25 28.06 -27.58
CA GLY A 419 -21.84 29.20 -26.88
C GLY A 419 -23.21 29.60 -27.40
N ALA A 420 -23.72 30.73 -26.92
CA ALA A 420 -24.96 31.33 -27.45
C ALA A 420 -24.85 31.68 -28.94
N GLY A 421 -23.69 32.18 -29.37
CA GLY A 421 -23.40 32.59 -30.75
C GLY A 421 -22.99 31.46 -31.70
N GLY A 422 -23.08 30.20 -31.27
CA GLY A 422 -22.67 29.03 -32.05
C GLY A 422 -21.38 28.37 -31.53
N VAL A 423 -20.74 27.56 -32.39
CA VAL A 423 -19.51 26.84 -32.07
C VAL A 423 -18.30 27.76 -32.22
N GLU A 424 -17.45 27.80 -31.20
CA GLU A 424 -16.18 28.52 -31.23
C GLU A 424 -15.24 27.94 -32.32
N SER A 425 -14.63 28.83 -33.09
CA SER A 425 -13.60 28.47 -34.07
C SER A 425 -12.21 28.76 -33.50
N PHE A 426 -11.40 27.72 -33.36
CA PHE A 426 -10.02 27.86 -32.90
C PHE A 426 -9.08 28.18 -34.08
N ALA A 427 -8.41 29.33 -34.00
CA ALA A 427 -7.47 29.83 -34.99
C ALA A 427 -6.15 29.05 -35.05
N ALA A 428 -5.26 29.48 -35.96
CA ALA A 428 -3.96 28.88 -36.21
C ALA A 428 -3.20 28.63 -34.90
N SER A 429 -2.72 27.39 -34.75
CA SER A 429 -2.12 26.96 -33.51
C SER A 429 -0.61 27.03 -33.52
N LYS A 430 -0.06 27.19 -32.32
CA LYS A 430 1.38 27.07 -32.08
C LYS A 430 1.64 25.74 -31.41
N THR A 431 2.38 24.86 -32.08
CA THR A 431 2.78 23.56 -31.53
C THR A 431 4.26 23.56 -31.21
N ARG A 432 4.59 23.23 -29.96
CA ARG A 432 5.96 23.06 -29.47
C ARG A 432 6.18 21.59 -29.08
N THR A 433 7.30 21.01 -29.51
CA THR A 433 7.75 19.70 -29.00
C THR A 433 8.49 19.93 -27.69
N LEU A 434 8.01 19.32 -26.61
CA LEU A 434 8.61 19.40 -25.27
C LEU A 434 9.64 18.29 -25.03
N LYS A 435 9.39 17.10 -25.58
CA LYS A 435 10.28 15.93 -25.48
C LYS A 435 10.15 15.05 -26.70
N LYS A 436 11.27 14.53 -27.20
CA LYS A 436 11.32 13.51 -28.25
C LYS A 436 12.40 12.50 -27.89
N ALA A 437 11.99 11.25 -27.67
CA ALA A 437 12.86 10.14 -27.37
C ALA A 437 12.32 8.87 -28.08
N PRO A 438 13.07 7.75 -28.12
CA PRO A 438 12.64 6.54 -28.80
C PRO A 438 11.24 6.05 -28.37
N ALA A 439 10.94 5.98 -27.07
CA ALA A 439 9.65 5.50 -26.59
C ALA A 439 8.59 6.59 -26.35
N THR A 440 8.94 7.88 -26.45
CA THR A 440 7.98 8.95 -26.13
C THR A 440 8.12 10.22 -26.97
N LEU A 441 6.97 10.83 -27.28
CA LEU A 441 6.86 12.16 -27.85
C LEU A 441 5.90 12.99 -27.02
N ILE A 442 6.35 14.14 -26.56
CA ILE A 442 5.54 15.10 -25.80
C ILE A 442 5.46 16.41 -26.59
N ARG A 443 4.24 16.90 -26.82
CA ARG A 443 3.97 18.16 -27.51
C ARG A 443 2.98 19.00 -26.72
N GLU A 444 3.01 20.30 -26.96
CA GLU A 444 2.05 21.26 -26.45
C GLU A 444 1.55 22.10 -27.62
N THR A 445 0.24 22.17 -27.79
CA THR A 445 -0.41 22.94 -28.84
C THR A 445 -1.32 23.99 -28.20
N THR A 446 -1.10 25.26 -28.50
CA THR A 446 -1.97 26.37 -28.07
C THR A 446 -2.82 26.84 -29.25
N SER A 447 -4.12 26.94 -29.02
CA SER A 447 -5.10 27.46 -29.96
C SER A 447 -6.00 28.49 -29.28
N GLU A 448 -6.49 29.48 -30.03
CA GLU A 448 -7.32 30.57 -29.48
C GLU A 448 -8.58 30.72 -30.31
N SER A 449 -9.70 31.02 -29.66
CA SER A 449 -10.97 31.39 -30.27
C SER A 449 -11.40 32.78 -29.78
N ALA A 450 -12.57 33.24 -30.20
CA ALA A 450 -13.09 34.55 -29.76
C ALA A 450 -13.33 34.62 -28.24
N ALA A 451 -13.73 33.50 -27.62
CA ALA A 451 -14.07 33.47 -26.19
C ALA A 451 -13.13 32.61 -25.33
N CYS A 452 -12.24 31.81 -25.92
CA CYS A 452 -11.47 30.81 -25.20
C CYS A 452 -10.02 30.68 -25.68
N ARG A 453 -9.14 30.30 -24.77
CA ARG A 453 -7.79 29.79 -25.06
C ARG A 453 -7.73 28.32 -24.69
N LEU A 454 -7.25 27.49 -25.60
CA LEU A 454 -7.08 26.05 -25.41
C LEU A 454 -5.59 25.69 -25.46
N VAL A 455 -5.09 25.04 -24.42
CA VAL A 455 -3.77 24.42 -24.40
C VAL A 455 -3.93 22.92 -24.32
N CYS A 456 -3.48 22.21 -25.34
CA CYS A 456 -3.46 20.75 -25.40
C CYS A 456 -2.04 20.24 -25.19
N TRP A 457 -1.79 19.60 -24.05
CA TRP A 457 -0.57 18.83 -23.84
C TRP A 457 -0.83 17.38 -24.26
N THR A 458 0.02 16.84 -25.13
CA THR A 458 -0.12 15.48 -25.67
C THR A 458 1.17 14.70 -25.45
N LYS A 459 1.06 13.51 -24.84
CA LYS A 459 2.14 12.51 -24.77
C LYS A 459 1.72 11.26 -25.54
N MET A 460 2.52 10.83 -26.50
CA MET A 460 2.37 9.53 -27.17
C MET A 460 3.53 8.61 -26.77
N GLU A 461 3.22 7.33 -26.55
CA GLU A 461 4.19 6.29 -26.18
C GLU A 461 4.33 5.24 -27.30
N SER A 462 5.45 4.50 -27.33
CA SER A 462 5.74 3.50 -28.38
C SER A 462 4.71 2.36 -28.47
N ASP A 463 3.95 2.13 -27.40
CA ASP A 463 2.84 1.19 -27.35
C ASP A 463 1.55 1.71 -27.99
N GLY A 464 1.52 2.96 -28.48
CA GLY A 464 0.37 3.60 -29.10
C GLY A 464 -0.62 4.23 -28.12
N TYR A 465 -0.29 4.30 -26.82
CA TYR A 465 -1.05 5.11 -25.88
C TYR A 465 -0.81 6.60 -26.12
N ILE A 466 -1.89 7.38 -26.07
CA ILE A 466 -1.88 8.83 -26.24
C ILE A 466 -2.60 9.44 -25.05
N ASN A 467 -1.93 10.32 -24.33
CA ASN A 467 -2.49 11.06 -23.21
C ASN A 467 -2.61 12.53 -23.57
N CYS A 468 -3.84 13.06 -23.58
CA CYS A 468 -4.13 14.47 -23.84
C CYS A 468 -4.63 15.15 -22.57
N ARG A 469 -4.11 16.35 -22.26
CA ARG A 469 -4.58 17.23 -21.21
C ARG A 469 -5.01 18.54 -21.84
N LEU A 470 -6.31 18.78 -21.91
CA LEU A 470 -6.91 19.96 -22.54
C LEU A 470 -7.25 20.99 -21.46
N SER A 471 -6.49 22.08 -21.39
CA SER A 471 -6.76 23.22 -20.49
C SER A 471 -7.48 24.31 -21.26
N LEU A 472 -8.76 24.52 -20.96
CA LEU A 472 -9.62 25.52 -21.58
C LEU A 472 -9.78 26.70 -20.63
N THR A 473 -9.25 27.86 -21.00
CA THR A 473 -9.36 29.11 -20.24
C THR A 473 -10.29 30.08 -20.95
N ALA A 474 -11.31 30.58 -20.26
CA ALA A 474 -12.19 31.60 -20.83
C ALA A 474 -11.48 32.97 -20.85
N THR A 475 -11.50 33.67 -21.99
CA THR A 475 -10.88 35.00 -22.15
C THR A 475 -11.82 36.14 -21.75
N ARG A 476 -13.11 35.83 -21.62
CA ARG A 476 -14.20 36.69 -21.13
C ARG A 476 -15.28 35.84 -20.46
N ASP A 477 -16.14 36.48 -19.68
CA ASP A 477 -17.34 35.82 -19.15
C ASP A 477 -18.18 35.27 -20.32
N THR A 478 -18.47 33.97 -20.30
CA THR A 478 -19.10 33.25 -21.41
C THR A 478 -20.02 32.16 -20.90
N ASP A 479 -21.26 32.16 -21.37
CA ASP A 479 -22.17 31.03 -21.18
C ASP A 479 -21.98 30.03 -22.33
N VAL A 480 -21.69 28.77 -21.96
CA VAL A 480 -21.56 27.66 -22.90
C VAL A 480 -22.76 26.73 -22.76
N LYS A 481 -23.34 26.35 -23.90
CA LYS A 481 -24.38 25.32 -24.02
C LYS A 481 -23.79 23.93 -23.79
N ASP A 482 -22.59 23.70 -24.31
CA ASP A 482 -21.86 22.46 -24.11
C ASP A 482 -20.36 22.63 -24.39
N ILE A 483 -19.54 21.84 -23.72
CA ILE A 483 -18.15 21.59 -24.07
C ILE A 483 -18.02 20.08 -24.25
N ARG A 484 -17.62 19.64 -25.45
CA ARG A 484 -17.59 18.22 -25.80
C ARG A 484 -16.38 17.84 -26.64
N LEU A 485 -15.97 16.58 -26.49
CA LEU A 485 -15.05 15.90 -27.40
C LEU A 485 -15.86 15.00 -28.32
N GLU A 486 -15.68 15.14 -29.62
CA GLU A 486 -16.24 14.27 -30.65
C GLU A 486 -15.13 13.41 -31.26
N VAL A 487 -15.34 12.10 -31.25
CA VAL A 487 -14.46 11.11 -31.86
C VAL A 487 -15.23 10.39 -32.97
N PRO A 488 -15.02 10.77 -34.24
CA PRO A 488 -15.77 10.25 -35.36
C PRO A 488 -15.07 9.05 -35.99
N PHE A 489 -15.66 7.87 -35.82
CA PHE A 489 -15.20 6.61 -36.39
C PHE A 489 -15.76 6.39 -37.79
N ARG A 490 -14.97 5.72 -38.63
CA ARG A 490 -15.46 5.10 -39.86
C ARG A 490 -16.52 4.03 -39.55
N PRO A 491 -17.70 4.04 -40.18
CA PRO A 491 -18.76 3.07 -39.89
C PRO A 491 -18.31 1.61 -40.00
N GLU A 492 -17.47 1.31 -40.99
CA GLU A 492 -16.89 -0.01 -41.23
C GLU A 492 -15.89 -0.46 -40.15
N VAL A 493 -15.30 0.47 -39.39
CA VAL A 493 -14.42 0.16 -38.25
C VAL A 493 -15.19 0.09 -36.94
N ALA A 494 -16.29 0.83 -36.81
CA ALA A 494 -17.11 0.85 -35.60
C ALA A 494 -18.05 -0.36 -35.49
N GLU A 495 -17.52 -1.58 -35.59
CA GLU A 495 -18.29 -2.83 -35.54
C GLU A 495 -18.60 -3.29 -34.11
N PHE A 496 -17.58 -3.32 -33.24
CA PHE A 496 -17.67 -3.81 -31.87
C PHE A 496 -17.53 -2.69 -30.85
N MET A 497 -18.08 -2.91 -29.66
CA MET A 497 -18.04 -1.96 -28.54
C MET A 497 -17.96 -2.67 -27.18
N ILE A 498 -17.17 -2.12 -26.26
CA ILE A 498 -17.12 -2.51 -24.84
C ILE A 498 -16.84 -1.29 -23.95
N GLY A 499 -17.32 -1.31 -22.71
CA GLY A 499 -17.06 -0.26 -21.71
C GLY A 499 -18.22 0.73 -21.55
N MET A 500 -18.11 1.64 -20.59
CA MET A 500 -19.18 2.58 -20.20
C MET A 500 -20.58 1.91 -20.13
N GLY A 501 -20.66 0.81 -19.38
CA GLY A 501 -21.89 0.05 -19.15
C GLY A 501 -22.23 -0.97 -20.26
N LYS A 502 -21.56 -0.94 -21.41
CA LYS A 502 -21.76 -1.91 -22.49
C LYS A 502 -20.91 -3.15 -22.26
N THR A 503 -21.57 -4.31 -22.11
CA THR A 503 -20.92 -5.61 -22.23
C THR A 503 -20.37 -5.79 -23.65
N GLY A 504 -19.19 -6.40 -23.79
CA GLY A 504 -18.52 -6.57 -25.09
C GLY A 504 -19.37 -7.29 -26.12
N GLY A 505 -19.33 -6.82 -27.37
CA GLY A 505 -20.04 -7.43 -28.51
C GLY A 505 -20.27 -6.42 -29.64
N ARG A 506 -21.22 -6.71 -30.54
CA ARG A 506 -21.60 -5.77 -31.61
C ARG A 506 -22.05 -4.43 -31.01
N ARG A 507 -21.65 -3.34 -31.68
CA ARG A 507 -22.02 -1.97 -31.33
C ARG A 507 -23.54 -1.78 -31.54
N PRO A 508 -24.27 -1.19 -30.58
CA PRO A 508 -25.67 -0.83 -30.78
C PRO A 508 -25.81 0.33 -31.77
N ALA A 509 -27.01 0.59 -32.30
CA ALA A 509 -27.22 1.73 -33.20
C ALA A 509 -26.91 3.07 -32.52
N THR A 510 -27.35 3.21 -31.27
CA THR A 510 -27.09 4.35 -30.38
C THR A 510 -26.64 3.88 -29.00
N TRP A 511 -25.93 4.73 -28.28
CA TRP A 511 -25.53 4.49 -26.89
C TRP A 511 -25.62 5.79 -26.09
N ALA A 512 -26.11 5.70 -24.87
CA ALA A 512 -26.18 6.82 -23.94
C ALA A 512 -25.69 6.37 -22.57
N TRP A 513 -24.69 7.07 -22.05
CA TRP A 513 -24.07 6.78 -20.78
C TRP A 513 -23.95 8.06 -19.94
N LYS A 514 -24.12 7.90 -18.63
CA LYS A 514 -23.97 8.93 -17.62
C LYS A 514 -22.99 8.47 -16.55
N TRP A 515 -22.29 9.44 -15.97
CA TRP A 515 -21.40 9.20 -14.84
C TRP A 515 -22.13 8.51 -13.70
N ASN A 516 -21.53 7.44 -13.19
CA ASN A 516 -21.97 6.79 -11.97
C ASN A 516 -20.74 6.30 -11.22
N GLN A 517 -20.43 7.00 -10.13
CA GLN A 517 -19.24 6.74 -9.32
C GLN A 517 -19.16 5.30 -8.83
N ALA A 518 -20.29 4.70 -8.45
CA ALA A 518 -20.37 3.33 -7.94
C ALA A 518 -20.10 2.26 -9.01
N LYS A 519 -20.17 2.61 -10.30
CA LYS A 519 -19.91 1.66 -11.40
C LYS A 519 -18.44 1.61 -11.80
N HIS A 520 -17.60 2.56 -11.38
CA HIS A 520 -16.17 2.62 -11.73
C HIS A 520 -15.90 2.54 -13.25
N GLN A 521 -16.69 3.26 -14.04
CA GLN A 521 -16.57 3.28 -15.49
C GLN A 521 -16.15 4.65 -15.97
N ASP A 522 -15.06 4.68 -16.74
CA ASP A 522 -14.44 5.90 -17.27
C ASP A 522 -13.99 5.72 -18.74
N SER A 523 -14.21 4.55 -19.33
CA SER A 523 -13.62 4.17 -20.61
C SER A 523 -14.54 3.32 -21.48
N LEU A 524 -14.39 3.51 -22.79
CA LEU A 524 -15.05 2.76 -23.85
C LEU A 524 -14.05 2.43 -24.95
N TRP A 525 -14.28 1.34 -25.68
CA TRP A 525 -13.53 0.96 -26.87
C TRP A 525 -14.48 0.65 -28.01
N LEU A 526 -14.15 1.14 -29.21
CA LEU A 526 -14.82 0.79 -30.46
C LEU A 526 -13.79 0.34 -31.50
N GLY A 527 -14.13 -0.65 -32.32
CA GLY A 527 -13.26 -1.11 -33.40
C GLY A 527 -13.67 -2.44 -34.01
N THR A 528 -12.83 -2.92 -34.92
CA THR A 528 -12.74 -4.29 -35.42
C THR A 528 -11.56 -5.00 -34.76
N VAL A 529 -11.29 -6.26 -35.16
CA VAL A 529 -10.15 -7.04 -34.64
C VAL A 529 -8.79 -6.41 -34.98
N ASN A 530 -8.69 -5.68 -36.09
CA ASN A 530 -7.43 -5.14 -36.61
C ASN A 530 -7.36 -3.62 -36.62
N ALA A 531 -8.41 -2.90 -36.25
CA ALA A 531 -8.40 -1.45 -36.15
C ALA A 531 -9.38 -0.98 -35.07
N GLY A 532 -8.92 -0.20 -34.09
CA GLY A 532 -9.81 0.30 -33.04
C GLY A 532 -9.17 1.34 -32.15
N LEU A 533 -9.98 1.94 -31.28
CA LEU A 533 -9.56 2.97 -30.36
C LEU A 533 -10.30 2.84 -29.04
N GLN A 534 -9.55 2.76 -27.94
CA GLN A 534 -10.09 3.01 -26.60
C GLN A 534 -10.05 4.51 -26.33
N MET A 535 -11.09 5.04 -25.69
CA MET A 535 -11.11 6.37 -25.08
C MET A 535 -11.35 6.22 -23.57
N LYS A 536 -10.55 6.91 -22.75
CA LYS A 536 -10.67 6.98 -21.29
C LYS A 536 -10.75 8.42 -20.83
N LEU A 537 -11.86 8.80 -20.19
CA LEU A 537 -12.09 10.14 -19.63
C LEU A 537 -11.45 10.23 -18.25
N LYS A 538 -10.67 11.28 -18.00
CA LYS A 538 -9.87 11.47 -16.77
C LYS A 538 -10.02 12.90 -16.25
N GLY A 539 -9.55 13.10 -15.03
CA GLY A 539 -9.39 14.42 -14.42
C GLY A 539 -7.95 14.66 -13.98
N PRO A 540 -7.60 15.90 -13.60
CA PRO A 540 -6.27 16.22 -13.09
C PRO A 540 -5.85 15.38 -11.86
N ASN A 541 -6.81 14.92 -11.07
CA ASN A 541 -6.59 14.11 -9.87
C ASN A 541 -6.81 12.60 -10.10
N TYR A 542 -6.83 12.15 -11.37
CA TYR A 542 -7.13 10.76 -11.70
C TYR A 542 -6.21 9.79 -10.96
N ALA A 543 -6.83 9.00 -10.08
CA ALA A 543 -6.18 7.90 -9.40
C ALA A 543 -6.68 6.58 -9.98
N TRP A 544 -5.78 5.61 -10.15
CA TRP A 544 -6.18 4.28 -10.59
C TRP A 544 -7.15 3.66 -9.58
N PRO A 545 -8.26 3.06 -10.04
CA PRO A 545 -9.19 2.37 -9.16
C PRO A 545 -8.49 1.17 -8.51
N LEU A 546 -8.98 0.78 -7.34
CA LEU A 546 -8.59 -0.51 -6.77
C LEU A 546 -9.11 -1.64 -7.67
N VAL A 547 -8.32 -2.68 -7.74
CA VAL A 547 -8.53 -3.90 -8.53
C VAL A 547 -9.74 -4.73 -8.06
N ASN A 548 -10.46 -5.30 -9.03
CA ASN A 548 -11.52 -6.30 -8.85
C ASN A 548 -12.35 -6.04 -7.57
N VAL A 549 -12.48 -7.02 -6.69
CA VAL A 549 -13.37 -6.97 -5.52
C VAL A 549 -13.18 -5.76 -4.57
N HIS A 550 -12.11 -4.96 -4.70
CA HIS A 550 -11.84 -3.81 -3.84
C HIS A 550 -12.28 -2.45 -4.39
N TYR A 551 -12.91 -2.35 -5.57
CA TYR A 551 -13.28 -1.04 -6.16
C TYR A 551 -14.04 -0.15 -5.17
N HIS A 552 -14.97 -0.73 -4.42
CA HIS A 552 -15.83 -0.03 -3.47
C HIS A 552 -15.09 0.69 -2.32
N HIS A 553 -13.82 0.33 -2.05
CA HIS A 553 -12.98 1.02 -1.07
C HIS A 553 -12.30 2.28 -1.62
N LYS A 554 -12.27 2.45 -2.95
CA LYS A 554 -11.73 3.65 -3.60
C LYS A 554 -12.63 4.04 -4.77
N PRO A 555 -13.79 4.68 -4.49
CA PRO A 555 -14.71 5.20 -5.49
C PRO A 555 -13.98 5.96 -6.61
N LEU A 556 -14.49 5.86 -7.84
CA LEU A 556 -13.92 6.59 -8.97
C LEU A 556 -13.89 8.10 -8.67
N ASP A 557 -12.74 8.74 -8.88
CA ASP A 557 -12.66 10.20 -8.86
C ASP A 557 -13.30 10.74 -10.15
N VAL A 558 -14.51 11.26 -10.03
CA VAL A 558 -15.32 11.70 -11.17
C VAL A 558 -14.86 13.10 -11.60
N PRO A 559 -14.35 13.29 -12.84
CA PRO A 559 -13.74 14.56 -13.23
C PRO A 559 -14.75 15.70 -13.34
N ASP A 560 -14.59 16.78 -12.57
CA ASP A 560 -15.51 17.92 -12.55
C ASP A 560 -15.77 18.55 -13.92
N ALA A 561 -14.72 18.65 -14.75
CA ALA A 561 -14.83 19.22 -16.09
C ALA A 561 -15.78 18.40 -16.97
N TRP A 562 -15.66 17.06 -16.96
CA TRP A 562 -16.51 16.15 -17.72
C TRP A 562 -17.88 15.91 -17.08
N HIS A 563 -17.97 15.91 -15.75
CA HIS A 563 -19.18 15.55 -15.02
C HIS A 563 -20.18 16.70 -14.89
N ASN A 564 -19.67 17.91 -14.62
CA ASN A 564 -20.46 19.14 -14.51
C ASN A 564 -21.72 19.01 -13.64
N GLY A 565 -21.59 18.45 -12.44
CA GLY A 565 -22.74 18.27 -11.54
C GLY A 565 -23.84 17.38 -12.12
N GLY A 566 -23.47 16.30 -12.83
CA GLY A 566 -24.39 15.33 -13.42
C GLY A 566 -24.86 15.65 -14.83
N LYS A 567 -24.56 16.84 -15.35
CA LYS A 567 -24.96 17.26 -16.70
C LYS A 567 -24.20 16.53 -17.81
N GLY A 568 -22.95 16.16 -17.57
CA GLY A 568 -22.11 15.49 -18.54
C GLY A 568 -22.38 13.99 -18.71
N GLY A 569 -21.72 13.39 -19.69
CA GLY A 569 -21.84 11.98 -20.02
C GLY A 569 -21.12 11.62 -21.32
N CYS A 570 -21.45 10.46 -21.87
CA CYS A 570 -20.92 10.01 -23.15
C CYS A 570 -22.05 9.40 -23.99
N GLY A 571 -22.11 9.77 -25.25
CA GLY A 571 -23.03 9.20 -26.22
C GLY A 571 -22.29 8.57 -27.39
N MET A 572 -23.00 7.76 -28.16
CA MET A 572 -22.56 7.33 -29.49
C MET A 572 -23.78 7.23 -30.41
N ALA A 573 -23.65 7.72 -31.64
CA ALA A 573 -24.69 7.63 -32.66
C ALA A 573 -24.09 7.65 -34.07
N LEU A 574 -24.86 7.19 -35.05
CA LEU A 574 -24.57 7.44 -36.46
C LEU A 574 -24.90 8.91 -36.78
N ALA A 575 -23.94 9.63 -37.34
CA ALA A 575 -24.10 10.96 -37.91
C ALA A 575 -23.98 10.86 -39.43
N LYS A 576 -24.81 11.65 -40.13
CA LYS A 576 -24.76 11.79 -41.59
C LYS A 576 -24.47 13.25 -41.91
N ASP A 577 -23.48 13.47 -42.77
CA ASP A 577 -23.15 14.79 -43.33
C ASP A 577 -23.16 14.65 -44.86
N GLY A 578 -24.27 15.04 -45.48
CA GLY A 578 -24.56 14.69 -46.87
C GLY A 578 -24.57 13.17 -47.08
N ALA A 579 -23.75 12.68 -48.01
CA ALA A 579 -23.57 11.25 -48.29
C ALA A 579 -22.54 10.56 -47.37
N ALA A 580 -21.80 11.31 -46.55
CA ALA A 580 -20.79 10.76 -45.66
C ALA A 580 -21.43 10.28 -44.33
N GLU A 581 -21.15 9.04 -43.95
CA GLU A 581 -21.60 8.47 -42.69
C GLU A 581 -20.44 8.36 -41.69
N SER A 582 -20.71 8.58 -40.41
CA SER A 582 -19.72 8.45 -39.34
C SER A 582 -20.38 7.98 -38.06
N VAL A 583 -19.73 7.11 -37.31
CA VAL A 583 -20.17 6.77 -35.95
C VAL A 583 -19.44 7.68 -34.99
N VAL A 584 -20.16 8.63 -34.38
CA VAL A 584 -19.55 9.65 -33.53
C VAL A 584 -19.75 9.28 -32.07
N VAL A 585 -18.64 9.13 -31.35
CA VAL A 585 -18.62 9.09 -29.89
C VAL A 585 -18.50 10.51 -29.38
N THR A 586 -19.41 10.93 -28.50
CA THR A 586 -19.46 12.29 -27.96
C THR A 586 -19.34 12.26 -26.44
N ALA A 587 -18.21 12.67 -25.90
CA ALA A 587 -18.05 12.94 -24.47
C ALA A 587 -18.42 14.40 -24.20
N TYR A 588 -19.55 14.64 -23.55
CA TYR A 588 -20.13 15.98 -23.36
C TYR A 588 -20.17 16.36 -21.87
N SER A 589 -20.18 17.66 -21.59
CA SER A 589 -20.23 18.18 -20.21
C SER A 589 -21.51 18.97 -19.91
N GLY A 590 -22.28 19.34 -20.93
CA GLY A 590 -23.51 20.12 -20.80
C GLY A 590 -23.27 21.59 -20.41
N PRO A 591 -24.36 22.35 -20.17
CA PRO A 591 -24.30 23.80 -20.07
C PRO A 591 -23.67 24.28 -18.75
N ARG A 592 -22.89 25.37 -18.84
CA ARG A 592 -22.29 26.06 -17.70
C ARG A 592 -21.88 27.49 -18.05
N ALA A 593 -21.75 28.33 -17.02
CA ALA A 593 -21.15 29.65 -17.12
C ALA A 593 -19.65 29.58 -16.82
N LEU A 594 -18.84 30.25 -17.63
CA LEU A 594 -17.41 30.42 -17.40
C LEU A 594 -17.09 31.88 -17.07
N LYS A 595 -16.26 32.10 -16.05
CA LYS A 595 -15.73 33.44 -15.72
C LYS A 595 -14.43 33.70 -16.47
N LYS A 596 -14.17 34.96 -16.82
CA LYS A 596 -12.88 35.38 -17.38
C LYS A 596 -11.72 34.87 -16.51
N GLY A 597 -10.77 34.19 -17.13
CA GLY A 597 -9.60 33.59 -16.46
C GLY A 597 -9.86 32.22 -15.83
N GLN A 598 -11.12 31.78 -15.71
CA GLN A 598 -11.43 30.44 -15.22
C GLN A 598 -10.89 29.39 -16.21
N THR A 599 -10.21 28.38 -15.66
CA THR A 599 -9.67 27.26 -16.43
C THR A 599 -10.34 25.95 -16.05
N LEU A 600 -10.80 25.22 -17.05
CA LEU A 600 -11.27 23.85 -16.92
C LEU A 600 -10.25 22.90 -17.55
N ARG A 601 -10.09 21.71 -16.94
CA ARG A 601 -9.15 20.70 -17.42
C ARG A 601 -9.85 19.40 -17.80
N PHE A 602 -9.83 19.09 -19.09
CA PHE A 602 -10.43 17.92 -19.70
C PHE A 602 -9.31 16.93 -20.09
N ASP A 603 -9.00 15.99 -19.20
CA ASP A 603 -7.97 14.98 -19.47
C ASP A 603 -8.62 13.77 -20.17
N VAL A 604 -7.97 13.24 -21.22
CA VAL A 604 -8.44 12.08 -21.98
C VAL A 604 -7.27 11.22 -22.42
N GLY A 605 -7.40 9.90 -22.31
CA GLY A 605 -6.46 8.93 -22.83
C GLY A 605 -7.04 8.19 -24.02
N PHE A 606 -6.22 7.90 -25.01
CA PHE A 606 -6.54 7.05 -26.14
C PHE A 606 -5.56 5.89 -26.23
N LEU A 607 -6.05 4.68 -26.52
CA LEU A 607 -5.20 3.54 -26.86
C LEU A 607 -5.56 3.06 -28.26
N VAL A 608 -4.64 3.22 -29.21
CA VAL A 608 -4.82 2.74 -30.58
C VAL A 608 -4.54 1.23 -30.61
N THR A 609 -5.54 0.45 -31.02
CA THR A 609 -5.49 -1.01 -31.03
C THR A 609 -5.54 -1.58 -32.45
N PRO A 610 -4.94 -2.75 -32.72
CA PRO A 610 -4.15 -3.61 -31.82
C PRO A 610 -2.82 -2.98 -31.37
N VAL A 611 -2.24 -3.47 -30.27
CA VAL A 611 -1.00 -2.90 -29.71
C VAL A 611 0.28 -3.59 -30.20
N LYS A 612 0.19 -4.87 -30.57
CA LYS A 612 1.31 -5.67 -31.11
C LYS A 612 0.78 -6.88 -31.89
N PRO A 613 1.61 -7.50 -32.76
CA PRO A 613 1.24 -8.75 -33.43
C PRO A 613 0.92 -9.90 -32.47
N LEU A 614 0.03 -10.79 -32.89
CA LEU A 614 -0.26 -12.05 -32.23
C LEU A 614 0.85 -13.07 -32.53
N ASP A 615 1.45 -13.63 -31.48
CA ASP A 615 2.34 -14.80 -31.58
C ASP A 615 1.53 -16.07 -31.31
N LEU A 616 0.77 -16.52 -32.33
CA LEU A 616 -0.07 -17.71 -32.21
C LEU A 616 0.77 -18.98 -32.02
N ALA A 617 1.90 -19.08 -32.72
CA ALA A 617 2.81 -20.23 -32.58
C ALA A 617 3.34 -20.32 -31.13
N GLY A 618 3.79 -19.20 -30.55
CA GLY A 618 4.21 -19.13 -29.16
C GLY A 618 3.07 -19.39 -28.18
N HIS A 619 1.86 -18.88 -28.44
CA HIS A 619 0.67 -19.14 -27.62
C HIS A 619 0.40 -20.64 -27.46
N TRP A 620 0.32 -21.36 -28.58
CA TRP A 620 0.06 -22.81 -28.58
C TRP A 620 1.26 -23.66 -28.17
N LYS A 621 2.48 -23.14 -28.28
CA LYS A 621 3.70 -23.81 -27.79
C LYS A 621 3.77 -23.85 -26.26
N ASN A 622 3.26 -22.84 -25.56
CA ASN A 622 3.33 -22.76 -24.11
C ASN A 622 2.23 -23.62 -23.45
N ARG A 623 2.64 -24.61 -22.66
CA ARG A 623 1.77 -25.53 -21.92
C ARG A 623 2.03 -25.33 -20.43
N TYR A 624 1.05 -24.74 -19.76
CA TYR A 624 1.20 -24.26 -18.39
C TYR A 624 0.89 -25.36 -17.35
N TRP A 625 1.72 -25.42 -16.32
CA TRP A 625 1.45 -26.11 -15.06
C TRP A 625 1.31 -25.09 -13.94
N HIS A 626 0.23 -25.13 -13.17
CA HIS A 626 -0.03 -24.16 -12.10
C HIS A 626 -0.12 -24.88 -10.74
N ALA A 627 1.01 -25.33 -10.24
CA ALA A 627 1.13 -25.94 -8.92
C ALA A 627 2.61 -26.02 -8.50
N HIS A 628 2.85 -26.11 -7.19
CA HIS A 628 4.16 -26.46 -6.65
C HIS A 628 4.31 -27.98 -6.58
N THR A 629 4.93 -28.57 -7.60
CA THR A 629 5.32 -29.99 -7.70
C THR A 629 6.75 -30.08 -8.21
N PRO A 630 7.48 -31.20 -8.08
CA PRO A 630 8.78 -31.36 -8.74
C PRO A 630 8.70 -30.98 -10.24
N PRO A 631 9.58 -30.11 -10.75
CA PRO A 631 9.49 -29.63 -12.14
C PRO A 631 9.46 -30.73 -13.18
N GLU A 632 10.21 -31.81 -12.93
CA GLU A 632 10.34 -32.95 -13.82
C GLU A 632 8.99 -33.66 -14.02
N GLN A 633 8.15 -33.71 -12.99
CA GLN A 633 6.80 -34.28 -13.09
C GLN A 633 5.87 -33.41 -13.94
N ALA A 634 5.99 -32.09 -13.86
CA ALA A 634 5.22 -31.18 -14.69
C ALA A 634 5.61 -31.35 -16.17
N VAL A 635 6.91 -31.45 -16.45
CA VAL A 635 7.44 -31.68 -17.80
C VAL A 635 7.05 -33.05 -18.36
N GLN A 636 7.11 -34.11 -17.55
CA GLN A 636 6.67 -35.45 -17.95
C GLN A 636 5.18 -35.47 -18.37
N ARG A 637 4.36 -34.61 -17.78
CA ARG A 637 2.94 -34.40 -18.17
C ARG A 637 2.76 -33.45 -19.36
N GLY A 638 3.86 -33.04 -19.99
CA GLY A 638 3.89 -32.21 -21.19
C GLY A 638 4.03 -30.72 -20.94
N ALA A 639 4.02 -30.22 -19.70
CA ALA A 639 4.17 -28.78 -19.45
C ALA A 639 5.57 -28.28 -19.81
N ASN A 640 5.66 -27.02 -20.23
CA ASN A 640 6.95 -26.34 -20.48
C ASN A 640 7.02 -24.93 -19.87
N VAL A 641 5.97 -24.52 -19.17
CA VAL A 641 5.96 -23.32 -18.31
C VAL A 641 5.32 -23.68 -16.99
N ILE A 642 6.03 -23.47 -15.89
CA ILE A 642 5.54 -23.74 -14.53
C ILE A 642 5.26 -22.40 -13.85
N ASN A 643 4.03 -22.18 -13.43
CA ASN A 643 3.63 -21.04 -12.61
C ASN A 643 3.66 -21.43 -11.14
N ILE A 644 4.57 -20.83 -10.36
CA ILE A 644 4.64 -20.95 -8.91
C ILE A 644 3.87 -19.80 -8.27
N HIS A 645 2.67 -20.12 -7.80
CA HIS A 645 1.85 -19.20 -7.00
C HIS A 645 2.44 -19.01 -5.59
N HIS A 646 1.87 -18.11 -4.78
CA HIS A 646 2.14 -18.10 -3.34
C HIS A 646 1.40 -19.24 -2.60
N GLY A 647 1.57 -19.35 -1.28
CA GLY A 647 0.87 -20.34 -0.45
C GLY A 647 1.49 -21.74 -0.51
N ASN A 648 2.80 -21.82 -0.72
CA ASN A 648 3.53 -23.09 -0.72
C ASN A 648 4.92 -22.95 -0.09
N ALA A 649 5.63 -24.06 0.05
CA ALA A 649 6.88 -24.13 0.82
C ALA A 649 8.02 -23.23 0.27
N ILE A 650 8.04 -22.93 -1.02
CA ILE A 650 9.12 -22.14 -1.66
C ILE A 650 8.71 -20.71 -1.99
N ASN A 651 7.41 -20.42 -2.01
CA ASN A 651 6.85 -19.09 -2.14
C ASN A 651 5.64 -18.97 -1.20
N PRO A 652 5.85 -18.81 0.12
CA PRO A 652 4.75 -18.87 1.08
C PRO A 652 3.84 -17.64 0.99
N TYR A 653 4.41 -16.45 0.94
CA TYR A 653 3.69 -15.21 1.22
C TYR A 653 3.32 -14.45 -0.05
N ILE A 654 2.07 -13.98 -0.14
CA ILE A 654 1.56 -13.30 -1.31
C ILE A 654 2.36 -12.04 -1.61
N ASN A 655 2.83 -11.94 -2.85
CA ASN A 655 3.59 -10.81 -3.36
C ASN A 655 4.84 -10.45 -2.54
N TYR A 656 5.41 -11.41 -1.79
CA TYR A 656 6.62 -11.23 -1.02
C TYR A 656 7.55 -12.47 -1.11
N PRO A 657 8.12 -12.74 -2.31
CA PRO A 657 8.87 -13.97 -2.62
C PRO A 657 10.30 -14.01 -2.06
N PHE A 658 10.63 -13.18 -1.06
CA PHE A 658 12.02 -12.98 -0.61
C PHE A 658 12.43 -13.89 0.55
N HIS A 659 11.48 -14.42 1.33
CA HIS A 659 11.75 -15.26 2.51
C HIS A 659 12.44 -16.59 2.17
N ARG A 660 12.10 -17.18 1.03
CA ARG A 660 12.56 -18.51 0.59
C ARG A 660 13.25 -18.45 -0.78
N SER A 661 13.95 -17.33 -1.01
CA SER A 661 14.60 -17.02 -2.29
C SER A 661 15.60 -18.10 -2.74
N ARG A 662 16.33 -18.74 -1.81
CA ARG A 662 17.25 -19.83 -2.13
C ARG A 662 16.52 -21.07 -2.65
N GLU A 663 15.45 -21.48 -1.98
CA GLU A 663 14.64 -22.62 -2.39
C GLU A 663 13.90 -22.34 -3.71
N LEU A 664 13.43 -21.11 -3.88
CA LEU A 664 12.82 -20.65 -5.12
C LEU A 664 13.82 -20.69 -6.28
N ALA A 665 15.04 -20.18 -6.08
CA ALA A 665 16.11 -20.23 -7.07
C ALA A 665 16.50 -21.67 -7.43
N ALA A 666 16.61 -22.56 -6.43
CA ALA A 666 16.88 -23.98 -6.67
C ALA A 666 15.76 -24.65 -7.48
N TYR A 667 14.49 -24.30 -7.22
CA TYR A 667 13.36 -24.79 -7.99
C TYR A 667 13.39 -24.28 -9.44
N VAL A 668 13.69 -23.00 -9.64
CA VAL A 668 13.84 -22.37 -10.97
C VAL A 668 14.95 -23.06 -11.77
N ALA A 669 16.11 -23.29 -11.15
CA ALA A 669 17.23 -23.97 -11.78
C ALA A 669 16.86 -25.40 -12.24
N ARG A 670 16.14 -26.15 -11.40
CA ARG A 670 15.62 -27.48 -11.77
C ARG A 670 14.61 -27.42 -12.91
N GLY A 671 13.71 -26.43 -12.90
CA GLY A 671 12.76 -26.20 -13.99
C GLY A 671 13.48 -25.97 -15.32
N HIS A 672 14.48 -25.09 -15.33
CA HIS A 672 15.30 -24.83 -16.52
C HIS A 672 16.07 -26.07 -16.97
N ALA A 673 16.67 -26.83 -16.06
CA ALA A 673 17.37 -28.07 -16.38
C ALA A 673 16.44 -29.14 -16.99
N ALA A 674 15.16 -29.16 -16.57
CA ALA A 674 14.13 -30.02 -17.15
C ALA A 674 13.53 -29.47 -18.46
N GLY A 675 14.01 -28.34 -18.98
CA GLY A 675 13.52 -27.74 -20.22
C GLY A 675 12.22 -26.93 -20.09
N ALA A 676 11.81 -26.57 -18.86
CA ALA A 676 10.66 -25.72 -18.59
C ALA A 676 11.09 -24.30 -18.16
N LYS A 677 10.28 -23.30 -18.52
CA LYS A 677 10.37 -21.96 -17.91
C LYS A 677 9.65 -21.96 -16.57
N VAL A 678 10.09 -21.13 -15.63
CA VAL A 678 9.39 -20.93 -14.35
C VAL A 678 8.94 -19.47 -14.22
N LYS A 679 7.70 -19.26 -13.80
CA LYS A 679 7.10 -17.95 -13.54
C LYS A 679 6.71 -17.88 -12.07
N ILE A 680 7.17 -16.84 -11.37
CA ILE A 680 6.87 -16.61 -9.96
C ILE A 680 5.69 -15.65 -9.85
N TYR A 681 4.74 -15.93 -8.97
CA TYR A 681 3.68 -14.99 -8.65
C TYR A 681 4.21 -13.87 -7.76
N TYR A 682 4.40 -12.71 -8.37
CA TYR A 682 4.81 -11.47 -7.72
C TYR A 682 4.10 -10.31 -8.41
N THR A 683 3.24 -9.59 -7.68
CA THR A 683 2.40 -8.50 -8.19
C THR A 683 2.30 -7.38 -7.14
N LEU A 684 1.61 -6.29 -7.47
CA LEU A 684 1.48 -5.11 -6.60
C LEU A 684 0.10 -4.95 -5.96
N ARG A 685 -0.81 -5.89 -6.20
CA ARG A 685 -2.24 -5.77 -5.86
C ARG A 685 -2.49 -5.75 -4.35
N GLU A 686 -1.78 -6.62 -3.67
CA GLU A 686 -1.94 -6.98 -2.26
C GLU A 686 -0.55 -7.22 -1.70
N LEU A 687 -0.37 -7.11 -0.38
CA LEU A 687 0.93 -7.32 0.24
C LEU A 687 0.77 -8.10 1.53
N SER A 688 1.54 -9.17 1.68
CA SER A 688 1.53 -10.02 2.87
C SER A 688 1.84 -9.25 4.16
N ASN A 689 1.24 -9.66 5.28
CA ASN A 689 1.64 -9.21 6.61
C ASN A 689 3.03 -9.71 7.05
N HIS A 690 3.65 -10.62 6.29
CA HIS A 690 5.01 -11.10 6.49
C HIS A 690 6.08 -10.25 5.79
N ILE A 691 5.70 -9.15 5.11
CA ILE A 691 6.69 -8.17 4.63
C ILE A 691 7.43 -7.57 5.82
N THR A 692 8.76 -7.62 5.77
CA THR A 692 9.60 -7.19 6.88
C THR A 692 9.46 -5.69 7.14
N GLU A 693 9.28 -4.89 6.08
CA GLU A 693 9.13 -3.45 6.08
C GLU A 693 7.73 -2.95 6.46
N ILE A 694 6.80 -3.82 6.90
CA ILE A 694 5.38 -3.44 7.10
C ILE A 694 5.18 -2.17 7.93
N TRP A 695 5.94 -2.00 9.01
CA TRP A 695 5.86 -0.83 9.89
C TRP A 695 6.42 0.45 9.26
N ALA A 696 7.46 0.33 8.43
CA ALA A 696 7.98 1.43 7.64
C ALA A 696 6.94 1.88 6.60
N LEU A 697 6.34 0.93 5.88
CA LEU A 697 5.27 1.23 4.92
C LEU A 697 4.02 1.81 5.60
N ARG A 698 3.64 1.30 6.78
CA ARG A 698 2.54 1.85 7.59
C ARG A 698 2.80 3.29 8.03
N SER A 699 4.06 3.64 8.34
CA SER A 699 4.45 5.00 8.73
C SER A 699 4.31 6.04 7.60
N LEU A 700 4.10 5.59 6.35
CA LEU A 700 3.80 6.45 5.19
C LEU A 700 2.30 6.79 5.09
N ASN A 701 1.51 6.46 6.13
CA ASN A 701 0.05 6.59 6.15
C ASN A 701 -0.61 5.77 5.04
N HIS A 702 -1.37 6.42 4.16
CA HIS A 702 -2.11 5.80 3.07
C HIS A 702 -1.43 5.99 1.71
N GLU A 703 -0.11 6.11 1.69
CA GLU A 703 0.66 6.10 0.44
C GLU A 703 0.68 4.71 -0.18
N VAL A 704 0.93 3.67 0.64
CA VAL A 704 1.13 2.29 0.19
C VAL A 704 -0.10 1.41 0.45
N PHE A 705 -0.63 1.41 1.68
CA PHE A 705 -1.82 0.63 2.03
C PHE A 705 -3.10 1.45 1.85
N ALA A 706 -4.11 0.85 1.23
CA ALA A 706 -5.40 1.50 1.03
C ALA A 706 -6.10 1.75 2.36
N ASP A 707 -6.68 2.95 2.57
CA ASP A 707 -7.40 3.26 3.80
C ASP A 707 -8.67 2.41 3.97
N GLY A 708 -9.00 2.09 5.22
CA GLY A 708 -10.14 1.25 5.55
C GLY A 708 -10.29 1.02 7.06
N PRO A 709 -11.43 0.44 7.49
CA PRO A 709 -11.75 0.25 8.90
C PRO A 709 -10.85 -0.78 9.60
N GLY A 710 -9.99 -1.50 8.88
CA GLY A 710 -9.23 -2.65 9.39
C GLY A 710 -10.08 -3.93 9.48
N GLY A 711 -9.66 -4.87 10.33
CA GLY A 711 -10.29 -6.16 10.49
C GLY A 711 -9.42 -7.30 9.94
N GLY A 712 -10.04 -8.33 9.35
CA GLY A 712 -9.29 -9.46 8.82
C GLY A 712 -8.88 -10.47 9.88
N TYR A 713 -7.69 -11.06 9.70
CA TYR A 713 -7.10 -12.05 10.59
C TYR A 713 -6.64 -11.42 11.92
N SER A 714 -6.61 -12.23 12.98
CA SER A 714 -6.26 -11.80 14.35
C SER A 714 -5.00 -10.94 14.43
N TRP A 715 -3.91 -11.33 13.74
CA TRP A 715 -2.67 -10.56 13.70
C TRP A 715 -2.89 -9.12 13.19
N LEU A 716 -3.65 -8.93 12.11
CA LEU A 716 -3.93 -7.59 11.58
C LEU A 716 -4.73 -6.74 12.58
N VAL A 717 -5.67 -7.35 13.29
CA VAL A 717 -6.49 -6.65 14.29
C VAL A 717 -5.67 -6.28 15.53
N GLU A 718 -4.80 -7.18 15.97
CA GLU A 718 -3.99 -7.03 17.19
C GLU A 718 -2.83 -6.06 16.99
N HIS A 719 -2.15 -6.13 15.84
CA HIS A 719 -0.95 -5.35 15.52
C HIS A 719 -1.24 -4.10 14.67
N LEU A 720 -2.05 -4.16 13.61
CA LEU A 720 -2.29 -2.98 12.76
C LEU A 720 -3.48 -2.12 13.22
N GLY A 721 -4.50 -2.74 13.83
CA GLY A 721 -5.71 -2.03 14.27
C GLY A 721 -6.60 -1.63 13.10
N SER A 722 -6.47 -0.39 12.62
CA SER A 722 -7.27 0.20 11.54
C SER A 722 -6.40 0.91 10.50
N GLY A 723 -7.02 1.55 9.50
CA GLY A 723 -6.37 2.34 8.45
C GLY A 723 -5.74 1.47 7.35
N TYR A 724 -6.38 0.33 7.09
CA TYR A 724 -6.06 -0.61 6.02
C TYR A 724 -7.32 -1.36 5.57
N VAL A 725 -7.25 -2.01 4.41
CA VAL A 725 -8.26 -2.97 3.93
C VAL A 725 -7.65 -4.38 3.94
N PRO A 726 -8.24 -5.35 4.68
CA PRO A 726 -7.79 -6.74 4.63
C PRO A 726 -8.09 -7.38 3.26
N ALA A 727 -7.18 -8.21 2.78
CA ALA A 727 -7.25 -8.84 1.46
C ALA A 727 -7.19 -10.37 1.57
N TRP A 728 -6.55 -11.02 0.58
CA TRP A 728 -6.44 -12.47 0.51
C TRP A 728 -5.81 -13.07 1.77
N HIS A 729 -6.26 -14.29 2.09
CA HIS A 729 -5.82 -15.06 3.22
C HIS A 729 -5.41 -16.48 2.81
N HIS A 730 -4.27 -16.97 3.31
CA HIS A 730 -3.82 -18.36 3.14
C HIS A 730 -3.50 -19.02 4.48
N TRP A 731 -4.00 -20.25 4.66
CA TRP A 731 -3.80 -21.09 5.84
C TRP A 731 -2.75 -22.14 5.54
N PHE A 732 -1.67 -22.20 6.32
CA PHE A 732 -0.67 -23.26 6.22
C PHE A 732 -1.01 -24.43 7.15
N SER A 733 -0.50 -25.63 6.82
CA SER A 733 -0.77 -26.85 7.59
C SER A 733 -0.13 -26.86 8.97
N ASP A 734 0.91 -26.05 9.19
CA ASP A 734 1.56 -25.83 10.49
C ASP A 734 0.82 -24.80 11.37
N GLY A 735 -0.26 -24.20 10.85
CA GLY A 735 -1.03 -23.17 11.53
C GLY A 735 -0.42 -21.78 11.48
N ASP A 736 0.58 -21.54 10.62
CA ASP A 736 0.95 -20.19 10.16
C ASP A 736 -0.10 -19.65 9.19
N VAL A 737 -0.13 -18.34 9.03
CA VAL A 737 -1.12 -17.63 8.23
C VAL A 737 -0.49 -16.47 7.48
N ASP A 738 -0.76 -16.41 6.18
CA ASP A 738 -0.57 -15.21 5.37
C ASP A 738 -1.88 -14.42 5.29
N ALA A 739 -1.87 -13.19 5.80
CA ALA A 739 -3.03 -12.29 5.82
C ALA A 739 -2.67 -10.97 5.16
N ALA A 740 -3.07 -10.82 3.90
CA ALA A 740 -2.64 -9.72 3.05
C ALA A 740 -3.43 -8.43 3.26
N LEU A 741 -2.84 -7.33 2.82
CA LEU A 741 -3.40 -5.98 2.81
C LEU A 741 -3.54 -5.47 1.38
N VAL A 742 -4.63 -4.75 1.09
CA VAL A 742 -4.80 -4.08 -0.20
C VAL A 742 -3.84 -2.90 -0.32
N THR A 743 -3.14 -2.78 -1.44
CA THR A 743 -2.32 -1.61 -1.75
C THR A 743 -3.15 -0.51 -2.41
N THR A 744 -2.69 0.74 -2.37
CA THR A 744 -3.38 1.90 -2.98
C THR A 744 -3.38 1.91 -4.51
N GLY A 745 -2.67 0.96 -5.12
CA GLY A 745 -2.26 0.96 -6.52
C GLY A 745 -0.96 1.74 -6.68
N VAL A 746 -1.00 2.76 -7.52
CA VAL A 746 0.16 3.55 -7.95
C VAL A 746 0.79 4.32 -6.79
N SER A 747 2.03 3.96 -6.44
CA SER A 747 2.84 4.55 -5.35
C SER A 747 4.31 4.15 -5.52
N ARG A 748 5.21 4.64 -4.65
CA ARG A 748 6.62 4.20 -4.59
C ARG A 748 6.82 2.70 -4.40
N LEU A 749 5.78 1.94 -4.03
CA LEU A 749 5.84 0.47 -4.04
C LEU A 749 6.10 -0.08 -5.45
N HIS A 750 5.81 0.66 -6.52
CA HIS A 750 6.17 0.26 -7.89
C HIS A 750 7.68 0.19 -8.08
N ASN A 751 8.42 1.17 -7.56
CA ASN A 751 9.88 1.18 -7.57
C ASN A 751 10.43 -0.02 -6.80
N TYR A 752 9.86 -0.31 -5.62
CA TYR A 752 10.17 -1.50 -4.84
C TYR A 752 9.94 -2.80 -5.62
N TYR A 753 8.86 -2.86 -6.39
CA TYR A 753 8.52 -4.04 -7.19
C TYR A 753 9.47 -4.26 -8.37
N ILE A 754 9.85 -3.20 -9.08
CA ILE A 754 10.81 -3.31 -10.20
C ILE A 754 12.19 -3.73 -9.69
N GLU A 755 12.67 -3.14 -8.59
CA GLU A 755 13.90 -3.60 -7.92
C GLU A 755 13.79 -5.05 -7.44
N GLY A 756 12.63 -5.42 -6.88
CA GLY A 756 12.35 -6.79 -6.48
C GLY A 756 12.42 -7.78 -7.65
N LEU A 757 11.90 -7.41 -8.81
CA LEU A 757 12.02 -8.22 -10.04
C LEU A 757 13.45 -8.32 -10.55
N ALA A 758 14.25 -7.26 -10.42
CA ALA A 758 15.65 -7.27 -10.84
C ALA A 758 16.54 -8.07 -9.89
N TRP A 759 16.19 -8.12 -8.60
CA TRP A 759 16.92 -8.86 -7.58
C TRP A 759 16.62 -10.37 -7.59
N LEU A 760 15.38 -10.76 -7.89
CA LEU A 760 14.93 -12.16 -8.01
C LEU A 760 15.45 -12.81 -9.29
#